data_AF-A0A8C2U8V3-F1
#
_entry.id   AF-A0A8C2U8V3-F1
#
_cell.length_a   1.000
_cell.length_b   1.000
_cell.length_c   1.000
_cell.angle_alpha   90.00
_cell.angle_beta   90.00
_cell.angle_gamma   90.00
#
_symmetry.space_group_name_H-M   'P 1'
#
loop_
_entity.id
_entity.type
_entity.pdbx_description
1 polymer ?
#
loop_
_entity_poly.entity_id
_entity_poly.type
_entity_poly.pdbx_seq_one_letter_code
_entity_poly.pdbx_strand_id
1 'polypeptide(L)'
;MKAAGTVRRLSDLSDLNRGRRLQELLCHGEEPRSVRSSPDGRHLVLLQKNRAPPLPRVLTFRRHGGGGAELDRSWQPPQPALAGLVFPQSPAVPGRWALGIVWEHGHTELWRFVPAAGWQLLHTVELCQGARARVVSVCSQAASLVWCEERPPLDAHVDLSKCAFRFCVCARTLELGEQGVRLGPVRIVLHNCPEYHVLASPQHVFLVPASGSFATTSKLLLIWHPEHTKLTITAPSAGFVHSKVLHSGSESDFRKLLLGSVGLLSALAPLDIHTCAVSSSGALLLVSRKGAVNVLETDGTQRHIFDLETGPLGQGDAIELKTYGSTLACVVAGVLYLVNQNNGRVIEKKVLSMKEVHFLESPGEENSIQFLTPTGIYSVGFPNPEDGGRTEPCLVDMVFEEACRYYQRRSLSSSKLTVEKLKKGGVFQAPVALTAILQHSLQDTYTMLLSTISLELQSYLSLELLKTCMVSASESEVESYCEELVEQEVSRVLHSDMDKDNLAYLNSVFTSFPRAAWKATRSCLQLQQNGDGLLVARATPEVWKKVLGGPQQEEVGQNGVVPLFELICASFLRFKPKWLPSFVELTQQYVSISWPYSSKEGPEGRVPLYKRALGVLAKKNKHSEVDDELELELLLCSKRPKAVLQALHLLIRLKQWQRVVEVAEKFSKLSPLLNKEIFTTLLAEFAQHRELDPYLDKLWPLCPAELSTSDILTVVLQHLPCSQQDPVPFSSEGNQLTVGLLKPLLQRVMQRPSVAGPTLG
;
A
#
# COMPACT_ATOMS: atom_id res chain seq x y z
N MET A 1 -26.17 -20.02 45.36
CA MET A 1 -26.82 -20.97 44.43
C MET A 1 -26.99 -20.27 43.08
N LYS A 2 -26.95 -20.97 41.95
CA LYS A 2 -27.29 -20.37 40.64
C LYS A 2 -28.79 -20.52 40.41
N ALA A 3 -29.47 -19.44 40.02
CA ALA A 3 -30.83 -19.53 39.48
C ALA A 3 -30.77 -20.17 38.09
N ALA A 4 -31.64 -21.14 37.82
CA ALA A 4 -31.76 -21.78 36.50
C ALA A 4 -32.83 -21.07 35.66
N GLY A 5 -32.61 -20.95 34.35
CA GLY A 5 -33.58 -20.45 33.40
C GLY A 5 -34.79 -21.36 33.35
N THR A 6 -35.90 -20.89 33.92
CA THR A 6 -37.12 -21.69 34.03
C THR A 6 -37.85 -21.63 32.69
N VAL A 7 -37.73 -22.69 31.90
CA VAL A 7 -38.43 -22.83 30.62
C VAL A 7 -39.93 -22.90 30.90
N ARG A 8 -40.65 -21.84 30.53
CA ARG A 8 -42.10 -21.73 30.69
C ARG A 8 -42.76 -21.96 29.34
N ARG A 9 -43.72 -22.88 29.26
CA ARG A 9 -44.63 -22.98 28.11
C ARG A 9 -45.53 -21.74 28.13
N LEU A 10 -45.46 -20.91 27.09
CA LEU A 10 -46.34 -19.76 26.91
C LEU A 10 -47.66 -20.18 26.24
N SER A 11 -47.59 -21.13 25.31
CA SER A 11 -48.75 -21.65 24.59
C SER A 11 -48.59 -23.12 24.21
N ASP A 12 -49.71 -23.83 24.13
CA ASP A 12 -49.89 -25.15 23.53
C ASP A 12 -50.30 -25.08 22.03
N LEU A 13 -50.17 -23.90 21.43
CA LEU A 13 -50.67 -23.47 20.12
C LEU A 13 -52.18 -23.18 20.06
N SER A 14 -52.95 -23.30 21.15
CA SER A 14 -54.37 -22.92 21.15
C SER A 14 -54.61 -21.40 21.01
N ASP A 15 -53.61 -20.57 21.31
CA ASP A 15 -53.63 -19.10 21.10
C ASP A 15 -53.56 -18.69 19.61
N LEU A 16 -53.20 -19.62 18.73
CA LEU A 16 -53.13 -19.44 17.29
C LEU A 16 -54.43 -19.92 16.63
N ASN A 17 -54.93 -19.14 15.67
CA ASN A 17 -55.90 -19.67 14.72
C ASN A 17 -55.35 -20.94 14.04
N ARG A 18 -56.19 -21.97 13.92
CA ARG A 18 -55.82 -23.29 13.38
C ARG A 18 -54.58 -23.93 14.05
N GLY A 19 -54.27 -23.62 15.31
CA GLY A 19 -53.07 -24.13 16.00
C GLY A 19 -52.85 -25.65 15.96
N ARG A 20 -53.93 -26.46 15.98
CA ARG A 20 -53.85 -27.92 15.78
C ARG A 20 -53.23 -28.30 14.42
N ARG A 21 -53.53 -27.55 13.36
CA ARG A 21 -52.97 -27.76 12.02
C ARG A 21 -51.50 -27.36 11.95
N LEU A 22 -51.07 -26.34 12.72
CA LEU A 22 -49.64 -26.03 12.87
C LEU A 22 -48.92 -27.16 13.62
N GLN A 23 -49.53 -27.70 14.68
CA GLN A 23 -49.02 -28.87 15.39
C GLN A 23 -48.90 -30.10 14.47
N GLU A 24 -49.94 -30.42 13.70
CA GLU A 24 -49.94 -31.52 12.72
C GLU A 24 -48.78 -31.40 11.72
N LEU A 25 -48.59 -30.20 11.12
CA LEU A 25 -47.49 -29.92 10.19
C LEU A 25 -46.10 -30.12 10.83
N LEU A 26 -45.92 -29.62 12.06
CA LEU A 26 -44.66 -29.73 12.81
C LEU A 26 -44.40 -31.15 13.36
N CYS A 27 -45.44 -31.97 13.55
CA CYS A 27 -45.32 -33.34 14.09
C CYS A 27 -45.17 -34.42 13.01
N HIS A 28 -45.77 -34.25 11.82
CA HIS A 28 -45.89 -35.33 10.83
C HIS A 28 -44.79 -35.35 9.75
N GLY A 29 -43.73 -34.54 9.89
CA GLY A 29 -42.58 -34.58 8.98
C GLY A 29 -42.80 -33.92 7.62
N GLU A 30 -43.78 -33.01 7.51
CA GLU A 30 -43.88 -32.09 6.36
C GLU A 30 -42.93 -30.89 6.58
N GLU A 31 -41.63 -31.19 6.67
CA GLU A 31 -40.53 -30.30 7.09
C GLU A 31 -40.70 -28.84 6.58
N PRO A 32 -40.86 -27.84 7.48
CA PRO A 32 -40.97 -26.45 7.07
C PRO A 32 -39.61 -25.93 6.61
N ARG A 33 -39.49 -25.53 5.34
CA ARG A 33 -38.26 -24.93 4.79
C ARG A 33 -37.86 -23.63 5.49
N SER A 34 -38.84 -22.93 6.05
CA SER A 34 -38.61 -21.86 7.03
C SER A 34 -39.90 -21.52 7.77
N VAL A 35 -39.80 -21.30 9.08
CA VAL A 35 -40.81 -20.56 9.87
C VAL A 35 -40.26 -19.17 10.17
N ARG A 36 -41.09 -18.12 10.06
CA ARG A 36 -40.73 -16.76 10.47
C ARG A 36 -41.87 -16.07 11.20
N SER A 37 -41.53 -15.22 12.16
CA SER A 37 -42.48 -14.26 12.75
C SER A 37 -42.64 -13.05 11.82
N SER A 38 -43.79 -12.39 11.84
CA SER A 38 -43.92 -11.03 11.32
C SER A 38 -43.25 -10.02 12.27
N PRO A 39 -42.82 -8.83 11.80
CA PRO A 39 -42.15 -7.82 12.63
C PRO A 39 -42.98 -7.30 13.83
N ASP A 40 -44.30 -7.49 13.80
CA ASP A 40 -45.22 -7.16 14.91
C ASP A 40 -45.45 -8.33 15.89
N GLY A 41 -44.81 -9.49 15.68
CA GLY A 41 -44.94 -10.69 16.52
C GLY A 41 -46.33 -11.34 16.53
N ARG A 42 -47.27 -10.86 15.69
CA ARG A 42 -48.68 -11.29 15.69
C ARG A 42 -48.96 -12.43 14.73
N HIS A 43 -48.13 -12.62 13.71
CA HIS A 43 -48.29 -13.65 12.70
C HIS A 43 -47.06 -14.57 12.63
N LEU A 44 -47.30 -15.85 12.39
CA LEU A 44 -46.29 -16.84 12.05
C LEU A 44 -46.51 -17.26 10.60
N VAL A 45 -45.47 -17.14 9.78
CA VAL A 45 -45.50 -17.51 8.37
C VAL A 45 -44.64 -18.75 8.17
N LEU A 46 -45.26 -19.82 7.67
CA LEU A 46 -44.63 -21.11 7.43
C LEU A 46 -44.54 -21.35 5.92
N LEU A 47 -43.32 -21.66 5.45
CA LEU A 47 -43.03 -22.10 4.08
C LEU A 47 -42.85 -23.62 4.08
N GLN A 48 -43.78 -24.34 3.47
CA GLN A 48 -43.80 -25.80 3.44
C GLN A 48 -43.04 -26.33 2.21
N LYS A 49 -42.24 -27.40 2.38
CA LYS A 49 -41.52 -28.10 1.31
C LYS A 49 -42.19 -29.44 1.04
N ASN A 50 -43.27 -29.43 0.26
CA ASN A 50 -44.04 -30.65 0.02
C ASN A 50 -43.27 -31.73 -0.76
N ARG A 51 -43.64 -32.99 -0.51
CA ARG A 51 -43.16 -34.14 -1.30
C ARG A 51 -43.57 -34.03 -2.76
N ALA A 52 -42.90 -34.80 -3.63
CA ALA A 52 -43.06 -34.72 -5.07
C ALA A 52 -44.50 -35.00 -5.55
N PRO A 53 -45.06 -34.18 -6.47
CA PRO A 53 -44.51 -32.95 -7.02
C PRO A 53 -44.53 -31.79 -6.00
N PRO A 54 -43.42 -31.08 -5.77
CA PRO A 54 -43.29 -30.15 -4.64
C PRO A 54 -44.04 -28.85 -4.90
N LEU A 55 -45.32 -28.79 -4.49
CA LEU A 55 -46.09 -27.55 -4.52
C LEU A 55 -45.57 -26.58 -3.45
N PRO A 56 -45.11 -25.36 -3.80
CA PRO A 56 -44.83 -24.34 -2.80
C PRO A 56 -46.15 -23.98 -2.09
N ARG A 57 -46.10 -23.92 -0.76
CA ARG A 57 -47.24 -23.47 0.05
C ARG A 57 -46.77 -22.51 1.14
N VAL A 58 -47.48 -21.40 1.26
CA VAL A 58 -47.32 -20.39 2.31
C VAL A 58 -48.57 -20.40 3.17
N LEU A 59 -48.36 -20.56 4.48
CA LEU A 59 -49.41 -20.60 5.50
C LEU A 59 -49.15 -19.50 6.53
N THR A 60 -50.17 -18.71 6.86
CA THR A 60 -50.10 -17.69 7.92
C THR A 60 -51.00 -18.04 9.10
N PHE A 61 -50.38 -18.25 10.27
CA PHE A 61 -51.04 -18.35 11.56
C PHE A 61 -50.96 -17.00 12.29
N ARG A 62 -51.84 -16.75 13.25
CA ARG A 62 -52.06 -15.47 13.91
C ARG A 62 -52.47 -15.68 15.37
N ARG A 63 -51.77 -15.02 16.30
CA ARG A 63 -52.13 -14.99 17.73
C ARG A 63 -53.46 -14.22 17.91
N HIS A 64 -54.35 -14.69 18.78
CA HIS A 64 -55.75 -14.24 18.91
C HIS A 64 -55.99 -12.71 18.77
N GLY A 65 -57.02 -12.32 18.01
CA GLY A 65 -57.55 -10.94 18.03
C GLY A 65 -58.22 -10.43 16.74
N GLY A 66 -59.41 -10.93 16.40
CA GLY A 66 -60.28 -10.36 15.34
C GLY A 66 -60.34 -11.15 14.03
N GLY A 67 -61.43 -10.96 13.27
CA GLY A 67 -61.72 -11.72 12.05
C GLY A 67 -61.14 -11.10 10.78
N GLY A 68 -60.57 -11.94 9.92
CA GLY A 68 -60.03 -11.60 8.60
C GLY A 68 -59.48 -12.87 7.92
N ALA A 69 -59.41 -12.88 6.59
CA ALA A 69 -58.92 -14.03 5.84
C ALA A 69 -57.42 -14.33 6.09
N GLU A 70 -57.11 -15.59 6.41
CA GLU A 70 -55.75 -16.13 6.45
C GLU A 70 -55.18 -16.32 5.04
N LEU A 71 -53.86 -16.17 4.89
CA LEU A 71 -53.17 -16.58 3.67
C LEU A 71 -52.84 -18.08 3.77
N ASP A 72 -53.71 -18.90 3.18
CA ASP A 72 -53.40 -20.28 2.80
C ASP A 72 -53.30 -20.32 1.28
N ARG A 73 -52.08 -20.18 0.76
CA ARG A 73 -51.80 -20.21 -0.67
C ARG A 73 -50.91 -21.38 -1.02
N SER A 74 -51.39 -22.19 -1.95
CA SER A 74 -50.57 -23.10 -2.74
C SER A 74 -50.72 -22.70 -4.21
N TRP A 75 -49.66 -22.89 -4.99
CA TRP A 75 -49.66 -22.60 -6.42
C TRP A 75 -49.42 -23.91 -7.19
N GLN A 76 -50.13 -24.10 -8.30
CA GLN A 76 -50.06 -25.33 -9.08
C GLN A 76 -48.83 -25.35 -10.02
N PRO A 77 -48.38 -26.53 -10.48
CA PRO A 77 -47.33 -26.63 -11.49
C PRO A 77 -47.78 -25.97 -12.80
N PRO A 78 -46.87 -25.42 -13.63
CA PRO A 78 -45.42 -25.54 -13.54
C PRO A 78 -44.73 -24.32 -12.89
N GLN A 79 -45.24 -23.79 -11.77
CA GLN A 79 -44.51 -22.73 -11.06
C GLN A 79 -43.13 -23.19 -10.58
N PRO A 80 -42.08 -22.35 -10.72
CA PRO A 80 -40.74 -22.65 -10.23
C PRO A 80 -40.65 -22.58 -8.70
N ALA A 81 -39.54 -23.05 -8.15
CA ALA A 81 -39.30 -23.04 -6.71
C ALA A 81 -39.25 -21.61 -6.12
N LEU A 82 -39.57 -21.51 -4.82
CA LEU A 82 -39.44 -20.26 -4.07
C LEU A 82 -37.97 -20.01 -3.69
N ALA A 83 -37.50 -18.78 -3.90
CA ALA A 83 -36.19 -18.33 -3.45
C ALA A 83 -36.20 -17.92 -1.96
N GLY A 84 -37.28 -17.29 -1.50
CA GLY A 84 -37.43 -16.94 -0.08
C GLY A 84 -38.70 -16.18 0.29
N LEU A 85 -38.84 -15.94 1.59
CA LEU A 85 -39.78 -14.99 2.17
C LEU A 85 -39.01 -13.77 2.72
N VAL A 86 -39.63 -12.60 2.74
CA VAL A 86 -39.05 -11.34 3.24
C VAL A 86 -40.12 -10.46 3.90
N PHE A 87 -39.69 -9.53 4.76
CA PHE A 87 -40.57 -8.57 5.44
C PHE A 87 -40.08 -7.13 5.24
N PRO A 88 -40.28 -6.53 4.06
CA PRO A 88 -40.02 -5.10 3.86
C PRO A 88 -40.88 -4.25 4.81
N GLN A 89 -40.27 -3.20 5.37
CA GLN A 89 -40.84 -2.29 6.36
C GLN A 89 -40.70 -0.83 5.90
N SER A 90 -41.69 0.01 6.19
CA SER A 90 -41.70 1.42 5.81
C SER A 90 -40.90 2.28 6.79
N PRO A 91 -39.82 2.97 6.38
CA PRO A 91 -39.11 3.91 7.25
C PRO A 91 -39.96 5.16 7.57
N ALA A 92 -40.93 5.49 6.71
CA ALA A 92 -41.80 6.66 6.89
C ALA A 92 -42.98 6.42 7.84
N VAL A 93 -43.33 5.16 8.14
CA VAL A 93 -44.46 4.80 9.02
C VAL A 93 -44.07 3.58 9.87
N PRO A 94 -43.65 3.78 11.14
CA PRO A 94 -43.31 2.69 12.05
C PRO A 94 -44.39 1.62 12.13
N GLY A 95 -43.99 0.35 12.16
CA GLY A 95 -44.91 -0.80 12.19
C GLY A 95 -45.65 -1.11 10.88
N ARG A 96 -45.48 -0.31 9.80
CA ARG A 96 -46.03 -0.63 8.48
C ARG A 96 -45.10 -1.55 7.71
N TRP A 97 -45.45 -2.84 7.63
CA TRP A 97 -44.71 -3.86 6.89
C TRP A 97 -45.58 -4.54 5.82
N ALA A 98 -44.94 -5.38 4.99
CA ALA A 98 -45.58 -6.30 4.05
C ALA A 98 -44.83 -7.65 4.06
N LEU A 99 -45.51 -8.74 3.70
CA LEU A 99 -44.91 -10.05 3.44
C LEU A 99 -44.57 -10.13 1.95
N GLY A 100 -43.27 -10.23 1.63
CA GLY A 100 -42.83 -10.53 0.27
C GLY A 100 -42.61 -12.04 0.11
N ILE A 101 -43.18 -12.59 -0.95
CA ILE A 101 -43.00 -13.98 -1.40
C ILE A 101 -42.21 -13.91 -2.70
N VAL A 102 -41.02 -14.53 -2.76
CA VAL A 102 -40.06 -14.37 -3.87
C VAL A 102 -39.78 -15.73 -4.51
N TRP A 103 -39.98 -15.83 -5.82
CA TRP A 103 -39.70 -17.04 -6.62
C TRP A 103 -38.32 -16.99 -7.27
N GLU A 104 -37.76 -18.16 -7.57
CA GLU A 104 -36.44 -18.28 -8.25
C GLU A 104 -36.41 -17.53 -9.59
N HIS A 105 -37.49 -17.50 -10.38
CA HIS A 105 -37.54 -16.74 -11.64
C HIS A 105 -37.64 -15.19 -11.51
N GLY A 106 -37.67 -14.64 -10.29
CA GLY A 106 -37.72 -13.19 -10.07
C GLY A 106 -39.10 -12.59 -9.78
N HIS A 107 -40.19 -13.28 -10.16
CA HIS A 107 -41.55 -12.93 -9.74
C HIS A 107 -41.64 -12.81 -8.22
N THR A 108 -42.30 -11.78 -7.74
CA THR A 108 -42.45 -11.46 -6.32
C THR A 108 -43.85 -10.91 -6.03
N GLU A 109 -44.53 -11.48 -5.05
CA GLU A 109 -45.83 -10.97 -4.56
C GLU A 109 -45.63 -10.24 -3.23
N LEU A 110 -46.18 -9.03 -3.10
CA LEU A 110 -46.17 -8.23 -1.87
C LEU A 110 -47.56 -8.24 -1.24
N TRP A 111 -47.72 -8.93 -0.11
CA TRP A 111 -48.97 -9.09 0.63
C TRP A 111 -48.99 -8.21 1.90
N ARG A 112 -50.15 -7.68 2.26
CA ARG A 112 -50.39 -6.96 3.53
C ARG A 112 -51.55 -7.57 4.28
N PHE A 113 -51.43 -7.69 5.60
CA PHE A 113 -52.55 -7.98 6.47
C PHE A 113 -53.33 -6.69 6.79
N VAL A 114 -54.62 -6.66 6.48
CA VAL A 114 -55.56 -5.58 6.81
C VAL A 114 -56.55 -6.12 7.86
N PRO A 115 -56.61 -5.58 9.08
CA PRO A 115 -57.34 -6.21 10.20
C PRO A 115 -58.83 -6.53 9.99
N ALA A 116 -59.51 -5.84 9.06
CA ALA A 116 -60.92 -6.08 8.74
C ALA A 116 -61.16 -6.95 7.48
N ALA A 117 -60.12 -7.22 6.68
CA ALA A 117 -60.23 -7.93 5.40
C ALA A 117 -59.35 -9.19 5.32
N GLY A 118 -58.33 -9.31 6.18
CA GLY A 118 -57.32 -10.36 6.10
C GLY A 118 -56.14 -9.98 5.21
N TRP A 119 -55.48 -10.99 4.65
CA TRP A 119 -54.36 -10.81 3.73
C TRP A 119 -54.82 -10.40 2.33
N GLN A 120 -54.28 -9.29 1.84
CA GLN A 120 -54.52 -8.74 0.51
C GLN A 120 -53.20 -8.60 -0.26
N LEU A 121 -53.21 -8.91 -1.55
CA LEU A 121 -52.10 -8.65 -2.45
C LEU A 121 -52.06 -7.14 -2.73
N LEU A 122 -50.97 -6.46 -2.36
CA LEU A 122 -50.76 -5.05 -2.67
C LEU A 122 -50.24 -4.86 -4.10
N HIS A 123 -49.29 -5.72 -4.50
CA HIS A 123 -48.53 -5.54 -5.72
C HIS A 123 -47.78 -6.81 -6.13
N THR A 124 -47.54 -6.95 -7.43
CA THR A 124 -46.67 -7.99 -8.00
C THR A 124 -45.50 -7.31 -8.69
N VAL A 125 -44.30 -7.87 -8.54
CA VAL A 125 -43.03 -7.27 -8.93
C VAL A 125 -42.16 -8.30 -9.63
N GLU A 126 -41.66 -8.00 -10.82
CA GLU A 126 -40.50 -8.71 -11.38
C GLU A 126 -39.21 -8.10 -10.86
N LEU A 127 -38.35 -8.93 -10.26
CA LEU A 127 -37.00 -8.57 -9.84
C LEU A 127 -35.98 -8.79 -10.97
N CYS A 128 -36.07 -9.95 -11.64
CA CYS A 128 -35.17 -10.34 -12.73
C CYS A 128 -35.68 -9.83 -14.08
N GLN A 129 -34.79 -9.28 -14.91
CA GLN A 129 -35.15 -8.77 -16.26
C GLN A 129 -34.83 -9.75 -17.40
N GLY A 130 -34.01 -10.79 -17.15
CA GLY A 130 -33.64 -11.79 -18.15
C GLY A 130 -34.47 -13.07 -18.00
N ALA A 131 -35.02 -13.59 -19.11
CA ALA A 131 -35.84 -14.81 -19.12
C ALA A 131 -35.11 -16.13 -18.72
N ARG A 132 -33.79 -16.06 -18.46
CA ARG A 132 -32.98 -17.15 -17.88
C ARG A 132 -32.35 -16.76 -16.52
N ALA A 133 -32.57 -15.55 -16.03
CA ALA A 133 -31.98 -15.08 -14.78
C ALA A 133 -32.71 -15.67 -13.58
N ARG A 134 -32.00 -15.85 -12.46
CA ARG A 134 -32.53 -16.59 -11.30
C ARG A 134 -32.12 -16.00 -9.96
N VAL A 135 -33.08 -15.69 -9.10
CA VAL A 135 -32.86 -15.32 -7.70
C VAL A 135 -32.39 -16.55 -6.91
N VAL A 136 -31.19 -16.48 -6.35
CA VAL A 136 -30.59 -17.59 -5.56
C VAL A 136 -30.63 -17.30 -4.06
N SER A 137 -30.61 -16.02 -3.67
CA SER A 137 -30.74 -15.57 -2.28
C SER A 137 -31.40 -14.20 -2.24
N VAL A 138 -32.21 -13.91 -1.22
CA VAL A 138 -32.96 -12.65 -1.09
C VAL A 138 -33.18 -12.27 0.37
N CYS A 139 -33.04 -10.99 0.68
CA CYS A 139 -33.31 -10.39 1.98
C CYS A 139 -34.01 -9.02 1.83
N SER A 140 -34.54 -8.50 2.95
CA SER A 140 -35.15 -7.18 3.03
C SER A 140 -34.46 -6.32 4.09
N GLN A 141 -33.84 -5.22 3.66
CA GLN A 141 -33.30 -4.19 4.56
C GLN A 141 -34.28 -3.01 4.60
N ALA A 142 -35.06 -2.90 5.68
CA ALA A 142 -36.14 -1.92 5.82
C ALA A 142 -37.03 -1.89 4.55
N ALA A 143 -37.05 -0.78 3.81
CA ALA A 143 -37.81 -0.61 2.58
C ALA A 143 -37.17 -1.21 1.32
N SER A 144 -35.97 -1.78 1.39
CA SER A 144 -35.24 -2.29 0.21
C SER A 144 -35.26 -3.81 0.14
N LEU A 145 -35.58 -4.34 -1.04
CA LEU A 145 -35.27 -5.72 -1.40
C LEU A 145 -33.84 -5.79 -1.94
N VAL A 146 -33.09 -6.82 -1.54
CA VAL A 146 -31.71 -7.07 -1.99
C VAL A 146 -31.59 -8.55 -2.31
N TRP A 147 -31.05 -8.90 -3.47
CA TRP A 147 -30.97 -10.28 -3.94
C TRP A 147 -29.68 -10.59 -4.69
N CYS A 148 -29.28 -11.86 -4.64
CA CYS A 148 -28.26 -12.43 -5.53
C CYS A 148 -28.95 -13.09 -6.73
N GLU A 149 -28.56 -12.69 -7.92
CA GLU A 149 -29.13 -13.08 -9.21
C GLU A 149 -28.09 -13.82 -10.06
N GLU A 150 -28.38 -15.06 -10.45
CA GLU A 150 -27.64 -15.80 -11.46
C GLU A 150 -28.02 -15.30 -12.86
N ARG A 151 -27.02 -15.03 -13.70
CA ARG A 151 -27.18 -14.69 -15.12
C ARG A 151 -26.40 -15.70 -15.98
N PRO A 152 -27.04 -16.80 -16.44
CA PRO A 152 -26.35 -17.79 -17.26
C PRO A 152 -25.94 -17.20 -18.62
N PRO A 153 -24.83 -17.68 -19.23
CA PRO A 153 -24.33 -17.17 -20.50
C PRO A 153 -25.31 -17.42 -21.66
N LEU A 154 -25.12 -16.66 -22.74
CA LEU A 154 -25.88 -16.81 -23.99
C LEU A 154 -25.49 -18.12 -24.71
N ASP A 155 -24.19 -18.39 -24.79
CA ASP A 155 -23.61 -19.53 -25.52
C ASP A 155 -23.49 -20.82 -24.69
N ALA A 156 -23.64 -21.96 -25.36
CA ALA A 156 -23.65 -23.29 -24.74
C ALA A 156 -22.26 -23.92 -24.51
N HIS A 157 -21.16 -23.26 -24.91
CA HIS A 157 -19.80 -23.76 -24.64
C HIS A 157 -19.32 -23.30 -23.25
N VAL A 158 -19.48 -24.20 -22.27
CA VAL A 158 -19.32 -23.91 -20.84
C VAL A 158 -17.87 -24.13 -20.37
N ASP A 159 -17.08 -23.06 -20.35
CA ASP A 159 -15.83 -23.05 -19.56
C ASP A 159 -16.16 -23.07 -18.06
N LEU A 160 -15.60 -24.03 -17.33
CA LEU A 160 -15.75 -24.15 -15.87
C LEU A 160 -15.30 -22.89 -15.11
N SER A 161 -14.35 -22.12 -15.65
CA SER A 161 -13.90 -20.84 -15.08
C SER A 161 -14.88 -19.69 -15.35
N LYS A 162 -15.57 -19.67 -16.49
CA LYS A 162 -16.62 -18.67 -16.79
C LYS A 162 -17.87 -18.90 -15.92
N CYS A 163 -18.11 -20.13 -15.47
CA CYS A 163 -19.20 -20.45 -14.54
C CYS A 163 -19.14 -19.69 -13.21
N ALA A 164 -17.93 -19.41 -12.71
CA ALA A 164 -17.72 -18.85 -11.37
C ALA A 164 -18.34 -17.47 -11.17
N PHE A 165 -18.31 -16.64 -12.22
CA PHE A 165 -18.53 -15.20 -12.14
C PHE A 165 -19.77 -14.77 -12.93
N ARG A 166 -20.84 -15.56 -12.80
CA ARG A 166 -22.13 -15.38 -13.49
C ARG A 166 -23.18 -14.62 -12.66
N PHE A 167 -22.86 -14.27 -11.41
CA PHE A 167 -23.83 -13.70 -10.49
C PHE A 167 -23.72 -12.17 -10.40
N CYS A 168 -24.82 -11.55 -9.98
CA CYS A 168 -24.91 -10.13 -9.64
C CYS A 168 -25.63 -9.98 -8.30
N VAL A 169 -25.25 -8.99 -7.48
CA VAL A 169 -26.05 -8.54 -6.33
C VAL A 169 -26.82 -7.30 -6.74
N CYS A 170 -28.14 -7.37 -6.62
CA CYS A 170 -29.07 -6.33 -7.05
C CYS A 170 -29.91 -5.84 -5.88
N ALA A 171 -30.39 -4.60 -5.96
CA ALA A 171 -31.24 -3.99 -4.94
C ALA A 171 -32.35 -3.12 -5.57
N ARG A 172 -33.48 -2.99 -4.87
CA ARG A 172 -34.64 -2.17 -5.28
C ARG A 172 -35.38 -1.63 -4.07
N THR A 173 -35.65 -0.33 -4.05
CA THR A 173 -36.43 0.33 -2.97
C THR A 173 -37.94 0.16 -3.19
N LEU A 174 -38.70 0.07 -2.09
CA LEU A 174 -40.16 -0.05 -2.04
C LEU A 174 -40.75 1.04 -1.13
N GLU A 175 -41.60 1.92 -1.66
CA GLU A 175 -42.39 2.84 -0.82
C GLU A 175 -43.73 2.18 -0.48
N LEU A 176 -43.89 1.71 0.78
CA LEU A 176 -45.11 1.06 1.25
C LEU A 176 -46.21 2.08 1.60
N GLY A 177 -46.94 2.53 0.58
CA GLY A 177 -48.08 3.44 0.70
C GLY A 177 -49.33 2.81 1.33
N GLU A 178 -50.39 3.61 1.43
CA GLU A 178 -51.68 3.24 2.04
C GLU A 178 -52.40 2.13 1.25
N GLN A 179 -52.55 2.34 -0.07
CA GLN A 179 -53.33 1.47 -0.99
C GLN A 179 -52.47 0.80 -2.07
N GLY A 180 -51.13 0.86 -1.97
CA GLY A 180 -50.24 0.27 -2.96
C GLY A 180 -48.76 0.45 -2.60
N VAL A 181 -47.89 -0.01 -3.50
CA VAL A 181 -46.43 0.09 -3.37
C VAL A 181 -45.88 0.86 -4.56
N ARG A 182 -44.99 1.85 -4.33
CA ARG A 182 -44.18 2.43 -5.42
C ARG A 182 -42.81 1.74 -5.44
N LEU A 183 -42.31 1.49 -6.64
CA LEU A 183 -41.05 0.77 -6.85
C LEU A 183 -39.98 1.75 -7.34
N GLY A 184 -38.82 1.74 -6.68
CA GLY A 184 -37.63 2.39 -7.23
C GLY A 184 -37.07 1.64 -8.45
N PRO A 185 -36.05 2.21 -9.11
CA PRO A 185 -35.28 1.50 -10.12
C PRO A 185 -34.53 0.31 -9.51
N VAL A 186 -34.26 -0.71 -10.33
CA VAL A 186 -33.34 -1.79 -9.96
C VAL A 186 -31.91 -1.27 -10.08
N ARG A 187 -31.12 -1.36 -9.01
CA ARG A 187 -29.69 -1.05 -8.99
C ARG A 187 -28.89 -2.34 -8.93
N ILE A 188 -27.98 -2.55 -9.88
CA ILE A 188 -26.91 -3.54 -9.75
C ILE A 188 -25.85 -2.95 -8.80
N VAL A 189 -25.62 -3.61 -7.67
CA VAL A 189 -24.66 -3.20 -6.63
C VAL A 189 -23.28 -3.76 -6.96
N LEU A 190 -23.25 -5.03 -7.39
CA LEU A 190 -22.05 -5.79 -7.71
C LEU A 190 -22.37 -6.72 -8.90
N HIS A 191 -21.47 -6.82 -9.88
CA HIS A 191 -21.61 -7.74 -11.01
C HIS A 191 -20.35 -8.60 -11.21
N ASN A 192 -20.47 -9.65 -12.03
CA ASN A 192 -19.43 -10.65 -12.28
C ASN A 192 -18.91 -11.30 -10.97
N CYS A 193 -19.79 -11.50 -9.99
CA CYS A 193 -19.47 -12.02 -8.67
C CYS A 193 -19.74 -13.54 -8.58
N PRO A 194 -19.19 -14.23 -7.55
CA PRO A 194 -19.61 -15.58 -7.18
C PRO A 194 -21.02 -15.58 -6.57
N GLU A 195 -21.54 -16.78 -6.30
CA GLU A 195 -22.80 -16.97 -5.58
C GLU A 195 -22.66 -16.46 -4.13
N TYR A 196 -23.55 -15.53 -3.75
CA TYR A 196 -23.61 -14.94 -2.43
C TYR A 196 -24.96 -15.19 -1.77
N HIS A 197 -24.94 -15.65 -0.52
CA HIS A 197 -26.10 -15.58 0.37
C HIS A 197 -26.17 -14.16 0.96
N VAL A 198 -27.31 -13.49 0.80
CA VAL A 198 -27.50 -12.10 1.22
C VAL A 198 -28.27 -12.03 2.55
N LEU A 199 -27.70 -11.32 3.52
CA LEU A 199 -28.22 -11.21 4.87
C LEU A 199 -28.29 -9.75 5.31
N ALA A 200 -29.49 -9.23 5.56
CA ALA A 200 -29.69 -7.84 5.97
C ALA A 200 -29.62 -7.68 7.49
N SER A 201 -28.82 -6.72 7.96
CA SER A 201 -29.02 -6.03 9.23
C SER A 201 -29.85 -4.75 9.00
N PRO A 202 -30.23 -3.99 10.04
CA PRO A 202 -30.95 -2.74 9.84
C PRO A 202 -30.20 -1.72 8.95
N GLN A 203 -28.87 -1.66 9.07
CA GLN A 203 -28.03 -0.66 8.41
C GLN A 203 -27.19 -1.21 7.25
N HIS A 204 -26.95 -2.53 7.16
CA HIS A 204 -26.00 -3.11 6.21
C HIS A 204 -26.52 -4.43 5.61
N VAL A 205 -25.88 -4.90 4.52
CA VAL A 205 -26.09 -6.24 3.96
C VAL A 205 -24.77 -6.99 3.91
N PHE A 206 -24.72 -8.14 4.58
CA PHE A 206 -23.62 -9.08 4.47
C PHE A 206 -23.83 -9.97 3.23
N LEU A 207 -22.76 -10.15 2.45
CA LEU A 207 -22.70 -11.05 1.31
C LEU A 207 -21.74 -12.19 1.69
N VAL A 208 -22.30 -13.36 2.01
CA VAL A 208 -21.56 -14.55 2.46
C VAL A 208 -21.40 -15.51 1.28
N PRO A 209 -20.19 -15.91 0.85
CA PRO A 209 -20.02 -16.84 -0.25
C PRO A 209 -20.74 -18.17 0.01
N ALA A 210 -21.49 -18.66 -0.97
CA ALA A 210 -22.16 -19.95 -0.85
C ALA A 210 -21.16 -21.11 -0.71
N SER A 211 -21.59 -22.23 -0.13
CA SER A 211 -20.71 -23.40 0.10
C SER A 211 -20.18 -24.08 -1.18
N GLY A 212 -20.72 -23.72 -2.35
CA GLY A 212 -20.21 -24.14 -3.68
C GLY A 212 -19.33 -23.10 -4.39
N SER A 213 -18.99 -21.99 -3.72
CA SER A 213 -18.14 -20.93 -4.29
C SER A 213 -16.68 -21.38 -4.44
N PHE A 214 -15.93 -20.71 -5.32
CA PHE A 214 -14.57 -21.10 -5.69
C PHE A 214 -13.58 -20.84 -4.55
N ALA A 215 -12.59 -21.72 -4.36
CA ALA A 215 -11.66 -21.71 -3.23
C ALA A 215 -10.81 -20.43 -3.03
N THR A 216 -10.76 -19.56 -4.04
CA THR A 216 -10.15 -18.22 -3.97
C THR A 216 -11.16 -17.14 -3.56
N THR A 217 -12.42 -17.27 -3.96
CA THR A 217 -13.52 -16.36 -3.58
C THR A 217 -14.09 -16.67 -2.20
N SER A 218 -14.09 -17.93 -1.79
CA SER A 218 -14.48 -18.40 -0.46
C SER A 218 -13.45 -18.07 0.63
N LYS A 219 -12.72 -16.94 0.48
CA LYS A 219 -11.74 -16.40 1.43
C LYS A 219 -12.17 -15.04 1.99
N LEU A 220 -13.15 -14.39 1.36
CA LEU A 220 -13.57 -13.01 1.66
C LEU A 220 -15.08 -12.93 1.86
N LEU A 221 -15.47 -12.15 2.84
CA LEU A 221 -16.83 -11.66 3.04
C LEU A 221 -16.91 -10.23 2.52
N LEU A 222 -18.09 -9.82 2.03
CA LEU A 222 -18.35 -8.44 1.67
C LEU A 222 -19.46 -7.86 2.55
N ILE A 223 -19.31 -6.61 2.96
CA ILE A 223 -20.31 -5.86 3.73
C ILE A 223 -20.71 -4.66 2.87
N TRP A 224 -21.97 -4.60 2.45
CA TRP A 224 -22.52 -3.45 1.75
C TRP A 224 -23.23 -2.53 2.76
N HIS A 225 -22.86 -1.26 2.76
CA HIS A 225 -23.50 -0.21 3.56
C HIS A 225 -24.23 0.73 2.59
N PRO A 226 -25.56 0.61 2.40
CA PRO A 226 -26.26 1.35 1.34
C PRO A 226 -26.26 2.87 1.55
N GLU A 227 -26.39 3.33 2.80
CA GLU A 227 -26.45 4.75 3.17
C GLU A 227 -25.18 5.51 2.76
N HIS A 228 -24.01 4.93 3.02
CA HIS A 228 -22.72 5.47 2.57
C HIS A 228 -22.37 5.07 1.13
N THR A 229 -23.23 4.29 0.46
CA THR A 229 -22.95 3.61 -0.81
C THR A 229 -21.60 2.86 -0.81
N LYS A 230 -21.21 2.29 0.32
CA LYS A 230 -19.86 1.72 0.55
C LYS A 230 -19.90 0.20 0.48
N LEU A 231 -18.92 -0.42 -0.16
CA LEU A 231 -18.66 -1.86 -0.11
C LEU A 231 -17.34 -2.13 0.60
N THR A 232 -17.38 -2.84 1.72
CA THR A 232 -16.22 -3.23 2.52
C THR A 232 -15.88 -4.69 2.25
N ILE A 233 -14.59 -5.00 2.11
CA ILE A 233 -14.03 -6.34 1.96
C ILE A 233 -13.41 -6.72 3.30
N THR A 234 -13.80 -7.89 3.83
CA THR A 234 -13.29 -8.39 5.12
C THR A 234 -12.86 -9.84 4.98
N ALA A 235 -11.79 -10.23 5.66
CA ALA A 235 -11.30 -11.59 5.74
C ALA A 235 -11.25 -11.98 7.22
N PRO A 236 -12.09 -12.89 7.74
CA PRO A 236 -12.18 -13.16 9.16
C PRO A 236 -10.82 -13.48 9.84
N SER A 237 -9.91 -14.18 9.13
CA SER A 237 -8.55 -14.48 9.60
C SER A 237 -7.56 -13.30 9.57
N ALA A 238 -7.94 -12.11 9.09
CA ALA A 238 -7.08 -10.92 8.98
C ALA A 238 -7.80 -9.58 9.29
N GLY A 239 -9.11 -9.59 9.51
CA GLY A 239 -9.93 -8.41 9.77
C GLY A 239 -10.37 -7.65 8.51
N PHE A 240 -10.30 -6.32 8.57
CA PHE A 240 -10.54 -5.43 7.44
C PHE A 240 -9.48 -5.62 6.34
N VAL A 241 -9.90 -5.70 5.07
CA VAL A 241 -8.99 -5.80 3.92
C VAL A 241 -8.95 -4.50 3.13
N HIS A 242 -10.10 -4.02 2.67
CA HIS A 242 -10.22 -2.80 1.87
C HIS A 242 -11.69 -2.32 1.86
N SER A 243 -11.95 -1.08 1.43
CA SER A 243 -13.33 -0.65 1.14
C SER A 243 -13.41 0.36 0.00
N LYS A 244 -14.42 0.21 -0.85
CA LYS A 244 -14.67 0.99 -2.06
C LYS A 244 -16.00 1.72 -1.99
N VAL A 245 -16.04 2.99 -2.41
CA VAL A 245 -17.28 3.77 -2.56
C VAL A 245 -17.91 3.50 -3.93
N LEU A 246 -19.22 3.26 -3.96
CA LEU A 246 -20.01 2.88 -5.13
C LEU A 246 -20.72 4.11 -5.72
N HIS A 247 -19.97 4.90 -6.50
CA HIS A 247 -20.46 6.08 -7.22
C HIS A 247 -21.80 5.83 -7.93
N SER A 248 -22.71 6.80 -7.86
CA SER A 248 -24.03 6.74 -8.51
C SER A 248 -23.89 6.56 -10.03
N GLY A 249 -24.57 5.55 -10.58
CA GLY A 249 -24.50 5.20 -12.00
C GLY A 249 -23.32 4.33 -12.43
N SER A 250 -22.31 4.10 -11.58
CA SER A 250 -21.25 3.12 -11.86
C SER A 250 -21.63 1.75 -11.29
N GLU A 251 -21.84 0.76 -12.16
CA GLU A 251 -21.79 -0.63 -11.76
C GLU A 251 -20.39 -0.98 -11.22
N SER A 252 -20.31 -1.89 -10.23
CA SER A 252 -19.03 -2.35 -9.68
C SER A 252 -18.76 -3.81 -10.01
N ASP A 253 -17.70 -4.01 -10.77
CA ASP A 253 -17.21 -5.34 -11.14
C ASP A 253 -16.44 -5.97 -9.98
N PHE A 254 -16.80 -7.21 -9.61
CA PHE A 254 -16.16 -7.95 -8.53
C PHE A 254 -14.69 -8.32 -8.82
N ARG A 255 -14.31 -8.55 -10.08
CA ARG A 255 -12.92 -8.84 -10.46
C ARG A 255 -12.06 -7.58 -10.34
N LYS A 256 -12.60 -6.41 -10.73
CA LYS A 256 -11.97 -5.09 -10.48
C LYS A 256 -11.90 -4.73 -8.99
N LEU A 257 -12.84 -5.21 -8.19
CA LEU A 257 -12.78 -5.09 -6.73
C LEU A 257 -11.65 -5.94 -6.12
N LEU A 258 -11.52 -7.20 -6.53
CA LEU A 258 -10.47 -8.10 -6.03
C LEU A 258 -9.06 -7.77 -6.54
N LEU A 259 -8.92 -7.08 -7.68
CA LEU A 259 -7.63 -6.73 -8.28
C LEU A 259 -6.69 -5.99 -7.30
N GLY A 260 -7.23 -5.14 -6.42
CA GLY A 260 -6.47 -4.47 -5.35
C GLY A 260 -6.18 -5.32 -4.11
N SER A 261 -6.46 -6.63 -4.13
CA SER A 261 -6.30 -7.53 -2.97
C SER A 261 -5.78 -8.92 -3.33
N VAL A 262 -5.34 -9.16 -4.58
CA VAL A 262 -4.87 -10.47 -5.06
C VAL A 262 -3.66 -10.97 -4.26
N GLY A 263 -2.74 -10.08 -3.87
CA GLY A 263 -1.57 -10.43 -3.05
C GLY A 263 -1.91 -10.92 -1.63
N LEU A 264 -3.07 -10.52 -1.09
CA LEU A 264 -3.57 -11.01 0.20
C LEU A 264 -4.36 -12.32 0.04
N LEU A 265 -5.08 -12.48 -1.08
CA LEU A 265 -5.87 -13.67 -1.40
C LEU A 265 -5.05 -14.96 -1.51
N SER A 266 -3.73 -14.88 -1.76
CA SER A 266 -2.84 -16.05 -1.70
C SER A 266 -2.67 -16.56 -0.26
N ALA A 267 -2.32 -15.66 0.67
CA ALA A 267 -2.02 -15.95 2.07
C ALA A 267 -3.24 -16.26 2.94
N LEU A 268 -4.42 -15.73 2.60
CA LEU A 268 -5.65 -15.95 3.36
C LEU A 268 -6.12 -17.42 3.31
N ALA A 269 -6.61 -17.93 4.44
CA ALA A 269 -7.26 -19.25 4.51
C ALA A 269 -8.69 -19.18 3.93
N PRO A 270 -9.24 -20.31 3.41
CA PRO A 270 -10.67 -20.41 3.12
C PRO A 270 -11.55 -20.22 4.35
N LEU A 271 -12.72 -19.62 4.14
CA LEU A 271 -13.79 -19.46 5.10
C LEU A 271 -14.35 -20.82 5.52
N ASP A 272 -14.05 -21.25 6.74
CA ASP A 272 -14.75 -22.36 7.39
C ASP A 272 -16.09 -21.86 7.93
N ILE A 273 -17.12 -21.90 7.10
CA ILE A 273 -18.51 -21.57 7.45
C ILE A 273 -19.39 -22.82 7.24
N HIS A 274 -20.22 -23.09 8.24
CA HIS A 274 -21.29 -24.08 8.24
C HIS A 274 -22.66 -23.39 8.14
N THR A 275 -22.91 -22.42 9.03
CA THR A 275 -24.12 -21.57 9.03
C THR A 275 -23.78 -20.15 9.50
N CYS A 276 -24.68 -19.20 9.23
CA CYS A 276 -24.55 -17.80 9.61
C CYS A 276 -25.92 -17.13 9.85
N ALA A 277 -25.94 -16.13 10.74
CA ALA A 277 -27.14 -15.40 11.12
C ALA A 277 -26.79 -13.94 11.48
N VAL A 278 -27.75 -13.01 11.41
CA VAL A 278 -27.52 -11.61 11.79
C VAL A 278 -27.95 -11.39 13.24
N SER A 279 -27.14 -10.68 14.02
CA SER A 279 -27.48 -10.31 15.39
C SER A 279 -28.44 -9.12 15.45
N SER A 280 -29.11 -8.96 16.59
CA SER A 280 -29.89 -7.77 16.95
C SER A 280 -29.02 -6.50 17.07
N SER A 281 -27.71 -6.62 17.27
CA SER A 281 -26.75 -5.51 17.17
C SER A 281 -26.34 -5.17 15.72
N GLY A 282 -26.75 -5.97 14.74
CA GLY A 282 -26.49 -5.78 13.32
C GLY A 282 -25.16 -6.35 12.82
N ALA A 283 -24.46 -7.13 13.64
CA ALA A 283 -23.25 -7.89 13.32
C ALA A 283 -23.60 -9.27 12.72
N LEU A 284 -22.61 -9.97 12.16
CA LEU A 284 -22.80 -11.29 11.55
C LEU A 284 -22.26 -12.41 12.46
N LEU A 285 -23.12 -13.31 12.91
CA LEU A 285 -22.74 -14.56 13.55
C LEU A 285 -22.28 -15.58 12.50
N LEU A 286 -21.15 -16.22 12.76
CA LEU A 286 -20.55 -17.27 11.94
C LEU A 286 -20.29 -18.51 12.79
N VAL A 287 -20.77 -19.67 12.35
CA VAL A 287 -20.43 -20.97 12.93
C VAL A 287 -19.56 -21.74 11.94
N SER A 288 -18.39 -22.18 12.38
CA SER A 288 -17.50 -23.02 11.56
C SER A 288 -17.92 -24.48 11.58
N ARG A 289 -17.45 -25.29 10.62
CA ARG A 289 -17.70 -26.75 10.61
C ARG A 289 -17.03 -27.48 11.78
N LYS A 290 -16.14 -26.80 12.51
CA LYS A 290 -15.53 -27.28 13.76
C LYS A 290 -16.35 -26.92 15.01
N GLY A 291 -17.51 -26.26 14.86
CA GLY A 291 -18.37 -25.85 15.97
C GLY A 291 -17.98 -24.50 16.61
N ALA A 292 -16.96 -23.80 16.11
CA ALA A 292 -16.52 -22.53 16.67
C ALA A 292 -17.49 -21.40 16.29
N VAL A 293 -18.07 -20.73 17.29
CA VAL A 293 -19.04 -19.65 17.11
C VAL A 293 -18.37 -18.29 17.30
N ASN A 294 -18.48 -17.45 16.29
CA ASN A 294 -17.80 -16.16 16.18
C ASN A 294 -18.80 -15.07 15.80
N VAL A 295 -18.52 -13.83 16.19
CA VAL A 295 -19.16 -12.63 15.61
C VAL A 295 -18.16 -11.91 14.73
N LEU A 296 -18.64 -11.41 13.60
CA LEU A 296 -17.94 -10.49 12.72
C LEU A 296 -18.65 -9.14 12.80
N GLU A 297 -17.96 -8.16 13.37
CA GLU A 297 -18.45 -6.79 13.51
C GLU A 297 -18.40 -6.04 12.16
N THR A 298 -19.03 -4.87 12.07
CA THR A 298 -19.31 -4.18 10.80
C THR A 298 -18.09 -3.49 10.17
N ASP A 299 -17.00 -3.38 10.91
CA ASP A 299 -15.66 -2.99 10.48
C ASP A 299 -14.85 -4.16 9.88
N GLY A 300 -15.30 -5.40 10.10
CA GLY A 300 -14.59 -6.64 9.75
C GLY A 300 -13.81 -7.27 10.90
N THR A 301 -13.90 -6.76 12.13
CA THR A 301 -13.28 -7.38 13.30
C THR A 301 -13.99 -8.69 13.64
N GLN A 302 -13.28 -9.83 13.51
CA GLN A 302 -13.76 -11.12 14.03
C GLN A 302 -13.45 -11.23 15.52
N ARG A 303 -14.46 -11.59 16.31
CA ARG A 303 -14.32 -11.94 17.73
C ARG A 303 -14.94 -13.31 18.00
N HIS A 304 -14.15 -14.19 18.63
CA HIS A 304 -14.67 -15.48 19.09
C HIS A 304 -15.65 -15.29 20.25
N ILE A 305 -16.70 -16.12 20.30
CA ILE A 305 -17.66 -16.15 21.42
C ILE A 305 -17.46 -17.44 22.23
N PHE A 306 -17.71 -18.61 21.62
CA PHE A 306 -17.56 -19.91 22.28
C PHE A 306 -17.44 -21.04 21.25
N ASP A 307 -16.92 -22.19 21.67
CA ASP A 307 -16.96 -23.43 20.89
C ASP A 307 -18.17 -24.29 21.32
N LEU A 308 -18.88 -24.85 20.34
CA LEU A 308 -19.89 -25.88 20.56
C LEU A 308 -19.21 -27.20 20.95
N GLU A 309 -19.70 -27.84 22.01
CA GLU A 309 -19.20 -29.15 22.50
C GLU A 309 -19.60 -30.35 21.59
N THR A 310 -19.98 -30.08 20.34
CA THR A 310 -20.33 -31.07 19.33
C THR A 310 -19.09 -31.48 18.51
N GLY A 311 -19.13 -32.66 17.91
CA GLY A 311 -18.13 -33.06 16.90
C GLY A 311 -18.17 -32.19 15.63
N PRO A 312 -17.29 -32.46 14.65
CA PRO A 312 -17.28 -31.75 13.38
C PRO A 312 -18.65 -31.87 12.69
N LEU A 313 -19.21 -30.72 12.30
CA LEU A 313 -20.58 -30.57 11.83
C LEU A 313 -20.74 -31.01 10.37
N GLY A 314 -21.74 -31.84 10.12
CA GLY A 314 -22.10 -32.37 8.82
C GLY A 314 -22.84 -31.37 7.94
N GLN A 315 -22.73 -31.57 6.63
CA GLN A 315 -23.51 -30.81 5.64
C GLN A 315 -24.98 -31.25 5.71
N GLY A 316 -25.80 -30.49 6.44
CA GLY A 316 -27.21 -30.79 6.69
C GLY A 316 -27.62 -30.74 8.17
N ASP A 317 -26.67 -30.60 9.10
CA ASP A 317 -27.00 -30.43 10.52
C ASP A 317 -27.79 -29.11 10.73
N ALA A 318 -28.99 -29.21 11.30
CA ALA A 318 -29.81 -28.05 11.61
C ALA A 318 -29.21 -27.29 12.81
N ILE A 319 -28.75 -26.07 12.55
CA ILE A 319 -28.26 -25.12 13.57
C ILE A 319 -29.05 -23.82 13.42
N GLU A 320 -29.69 -23.40 14.50
CA GLU A 320 -30.41 -22.13 14.57
C GLU A 320 -29.77 -21.21 15.62
N LEU A 321 -29.59 -19.93 15.28
CA LEU A 321 -28.83 -18.95 16.04
C LEU A 321 -29.61 -17.64 16.15
N LYS A 322 -29.70 -17.05 17.34
CA LYS A 322 -30.31 -15.73 17.53
C LYS A 322 -29.78 -15.02 18.78
N THR A 323 -29.63 -13.71 18.72
CA THR A 323 -29.23 -12.89 19.88
C THR A 323 -30.44 -12.24 20.55
N TYR A 324 -30.40 -12.20 21.88
CA TYR A 324 -31.37 -11.54 22.75
C TYR A 324 -30.57 -10.68 23.74
N GLY A 325 -30.47 -9.37 23.46
CA GLY A 325 -29.56 -8.48 24.17
C GLY A 325 -28.11 -9.00 24.13
N SER A 326 -27.51 -9.15 25.32
CA SER A 326 -26.15 -9.70 25.52
C SER A 326 -26.09 -11.24 25.54
N THR A 327 -27.21 -11.95 25.36
CA THR A 327 -27.25 -13.42 25.29
C THR A 327 -27.33 -13.89 23.85
N LEU A 328 -26.53 -14.89 23.50
CA LEU A 328 -26.64 -15.66 22.27
C LEU A 328 -27.37 -16.97 22.60
N ALA A 329 -28.47 -17.23 21.90
CA ALA A 329 -29.18 -18.49 21.92
C ALA A 329 -28.81 -19.29 20.67
N CYS A 330 -28.40 -20.55 20.85
CA CYS A 330 -28.02 -21.46 19.78
C CYS A 330 -28.68 -22.82 20.03
N VAL A 331 -29.34 -23.40 19.03
CA VAL A 331 -29.85 -24.78 19.09
C VAL A 331 -29.08 -25.64 18.09
N VAL A 332 -28.50 -26.74 18.58
CA VAL A 332 -27.80 -27.74 17.78
C VAL A 332 -28.27 -29.12 18.20
N ALA A 333 -28.79 -29.92 17.26
CA ALA A 333 -29.22 -31.31 17.50
C ALA A 333 -30.17 -31.50 18.71
N GLY A 334 -31.05 -30.52 18.99
CA GLY A 334 -31.96 -30.52 20.15
C GLY A 334 -31.34 -30.06 21.47
N VAL A 335 -30.11 -29.55 21.49
CA VAL A 335 -29.51 -28.92 22.67
C VAL A 335 -29.52 -27.40 22.53
N LEU A 336 -30.17 -26.72 23.47
CA LEU A 336 -30.15 -25.26 23.59
C LEU A 336 -28.94 -24.83 24.42
N TYR A 337 -28.11 -23.97 23.84
CA TYR A 337 -27.02 -23.25 24.49
C TYR A 337 -27.41 -21.79 24.63
N LEU A 338 -27.38 -21.26 25.86
CA LEU A 338 -27.51 -19.84 26.16
C LEU A 338 -26.14 -19.33 26.61
N VAL A 339 -25.55 -18.39 25.88
CA VAL A 339 -24.16 -17.95 26.07
C VAL A 339 -24.09 -16.44 26.21
N ASN A 340 -23.33 -15.94 27.19
CA ASN A 340 -23.09 -14.51 27.33
C ASN A 340 -22.08 -14.05 26.26
N GLN A 341 -22.53 -13.17 25.35
CA GLN A 341 -21.75 -12.72 24.20
C GLN A 341 -20.48 -11.95 24.57
N ASN A 342 -20.42 -11.36 25.78
CA ASN A 342 -19.32 -10.47 26.18
C ASN A 342 -18.15 -11.23 26.81
N ASN A 343 -18.39 -12.42 27.39
CA ASN A 343 -17.36 -13.20 28.09
C ASN A 343 -17.29 -14.68 27.66
N GLY A 344 -18.08 -15.09 26.67
CA GLY A 344 -18.08 -16.44 26.10
C GLY A 344 -18.63 -17.54 27.00
N ARG A 345 -19.08 -17.22 28.22
CA ARG A 345 -19.52 -18.23 29.18
C ARG A 345 -20.93 -18.70 28.88
N VAL A 346 -21.11 -20.02 28.80
CA VAL A 346 -22.41 -20.67 28.80
C VAL A 346 -23.13 -20.33 30.11
N ILE A 347 -24.27 -19.66 30.00
CA ILE A 347 -25.19 -19.31 31.09
C ILE A 347 -25.98 -20.56 31.47
N GLU A 348 -26.58 -21.21 30.47
CA GLU A 348 -27.32 -22.46 30.59
C GLU A 348 -27.11 -23.34 29.34
N LYS A 349 -26.97 -24.65 29.56
CA LYS A 349 -27.05 -25.68 28.52
C LYS A 349 -28.23 -26.58 28.86
N LYS A 350 -29.19 -26.74 27.95
CA LYS A 350 -30.42 -27.50 28.17
C LYS A 350 -30.69 -28.47 27.02
N VAL A 351 -30.74 -29.76 27.31
CA VAL A 351 -31.23 -30.76 26.35
C VAL A 351 -32.74 -30.59 26.25
N LEU A 352 -33.24 -30.35 25.03
CA LEU A 352 -34.65 -30.29 24.71
C LEU A 352 -35.12 -31.69 24.29
N SER A 353 -36.39 -31.99 24.48
CA SER A 353 -36.99 -33.27 24.07
C SER A 353 -37.24 -33.38 22.56
N MET A 354 -36.93 -32.33 21.78
CA MET A 354 -37.21 -32.19 20.36
C MET A 354 -35.93 -31.80 19.63
N LYS A 355 -35.71 -32.35 18.43
CA LYS A 355 -34.53 -32.06 17.61
C LYS A 355 -34.59 -30.69 16.91
N GLU A 356 -35.79 -30.30 16.50
CA GLU A 356 -36.06 -29.06 15.77
C GLU A 356 -36.77 -28.03 16.65
N VAL A 357 -36.39 -26.76 16.46
CA VAL A 357 -36.80 -25.58 17.23
C VAL A 357 -36.76 -24.38 16.29
N HIS A 358 -37.67 -23.42 16.46
CA HIS A 358 -37.65 -22.13 15.74
C HIS A 358 -37.75 -20.91 16.66
N PHE A 359 -36.73 -20.06 16.68
CA PHE A 359 -36.65 -18.83 17.49
C PHE A 359 -37.56 -17.72 16.95
N LEU A 360 -38.57 -17.36 17.75
CA LEU A 360 -39.59 -16.36 17.38
C LEU A 360 -39.11 -14.92 17.64
N GLU A 361 -39.85 -13.93 17.11
CA GLU A 361 -39.68 -12.52 17.43
C GLU A 361 -40.77 -12.06 18.41
N SER A 362 -40.33 -11.42 19.50
CA SER A 362 -41.17 -11.02 20.63
C SER A 362 -41.06 -9.51 20.90
N PRO A 363 -41.79 -8.66 20.15
CA PRO A 363 -41.82 -7.23 20.39
C PRO A 363 -42.55 -6.93 21.71
N GLY A 364 -41.80 -6.65 22.77
CA GLY A 364 -42.33 -6.24 24.08
C GLY A 364 -41.60 -6.82 25.31
N GLU A 365 -40.78 -7.86 25.15
CA GLU A 365 -40.04 -8.48 26.26
C GLU A 365 -38.54 -8.60 25.92
N GLU A 366 -37.74 -7.58 26.24
CA GLU A 366 -36.33 -7.48 25.83
C GLU A 366 -35.42 -8.60 26.39
N ASN A 367 -35.86 -9.30 27.45
CA ASN A 367 -35.12 -10.36 28.14
C ASN A 367 -35.78 -11.76 28.05
N SER A 368 -36.77 -12.00 27.18
CA SER A 368 -37.44 -13.32 27.05
C SER A 368 -37.16 -14.01 25.71
N ILE A 369 -36.60 -15.22 25.79
CA ILE A 369 -36.15 -16.03 24.64
C ILE A 369 -37.29 -16.93 24.20
N GLN A 370 -38.12 -16.46 23.26
CA GLN A 370 -39.26 -17.23 22.74
C GLN A 370 -38.86 -18.18 21.61
N PHE A 371 -39.28 -19.46 21.71
CA PHE A 371 -39.06 -20.48 20.69
C PHE A 371 -40.28 -21.38 20.49
N LEU A 372 -40.50 -21.79 19.24
CA LEU A 372 -41.55 -22.71 18.79
C LEU A 372 -40.99 -24.13 18.69
N THR A 373 -41.80 -25.11 19.12
CA THR A 373 -41.60 -26.54 18.88
C THR A 373 -42.94 -27.17 18.44
N PRO A 374 -42.96 -28.44 17.98
CA PRO A 374 -44.22 -29.13 17.66
C PRO A 374 -45.20 -29.24 18.84
N THR A 375 -44.73 -29.05 20.08
CA THR A 375 -45.56 -29.13 21.30
C THR A 375 -45.97 -27.78 21.86
N GLY A 376 -45.56 -26.64 21.29
CA GLY A 376 -45.96 -25.33 21.79
C GLY A 376 -44.97 -24.20 21.54
N ILE A 377 -45.31 -23.03 22.08
CA ILE A 377 -44.40 -21.88 22.19
C ILE A 377 -43.91 -21.83 23.63
N TYR A 378 -42.59 -21.75 23.81
CA TYR A 378 -41.90 -21.73 25.08
C TYR A 378 -41.08 -20.45 25.21
N SER A 379 -40.81 -20.02 26.44
CA SER A 379 -39.92 -18.90 26.76
C SER A 379 -38.91 -19.29 27.83
N VAL A 380 -37.70 -18.76 27.71
CA VAL A 380 -36.72 -18.68 28.81
C VAL A 380 -36.63 -17.22 29.25
N GLY A 381 -36.89 -16.96 30.53
CA GLY A 381 -36.69 -15.66 31.16
C GLY A 381 -35.59 -15.72 32.22
N PHE A 382 -34.88 -14.61 32.38
CA PHE A 382 -33.87 -14.42 33.43
C PHE A 382 -34.45 -13.58 34.59
N PRO A 383 -34.07 -13.84 35.86
CA PRO A 383 -34.42 -12.96 36.97
C PRO A 383 -33.68 -11.61 36.86
N ASN A 384 -34.34 -10.52 37.26
CA ASN A 384 -33.75 -9.18 37.23
C ASN A 384 -32.60 -9.02 38.26
N PRO A 385 -31.59 -8.18 37.98
CA PRO A 385 -30.37 -8.09 38.78
C PRO A 385 -30.46 -7.16 40.01
N GLU A 386 -31.65 -6.67 40.39
CA GLU A 386 -31.80 -5.75 41.54
C GLU A 386 -31.72 -6.45 42.91
N ASP A 387 -31.86 -7.78 42.95
CA ASP A 387 -31.74 -8.58 44.17
C ASP A 387 -30.40 -9.33 44.22
N GLY A 388 -29.52 -8.95 45.17
CA GLY A 388 -28.26 -9.66 45.45
C GLY A 388 -26.96 -8.88 45.22
N GLY A 389 -26.87 -7.64 45.74
CA GLY A 389 -25.68 -6.81 45.58
C GLY A 389 -24.40 -7.35 46.26
N ARG A 390 -23.29 -7.37 45.52
CA ARG A 390 -21.91 -7.19 46.02
C ARG A 390 -20.94 -6.87 44.88
N THR A 391 -20.36 -5.67 44.90
CA THR A 391 -19.27 -5.24 44.02
C THR A 391 -17.94 -5.85 44.44
N GLU A 392 -17.20 -6.41 43.47
CA GLU A 392 -15.75 -6.68 43.39
C GLU A 392 -15.03 -7.38 44.59
N PRO A 393 -14.13 -8.35 44.32
CA PRO A 393 -12.75 -7.98 43.97
C PRO A 393 -12.08 -8.90 42.93
N CYS A 394 -11.43 -8.32 41.91
CA CYS A 394 -10.53 -9.09 41.01
C CYS A 394 -9.52 -8.25 40.18
N LEU A 395 -9.70 -6.93 40.08
CA LEU A 395 -8.89 -6.10 39.17
C LEU A 395 -7.42 -5.93 39.57
N VAL A 396 -7.09 -6.03 40.86
CA VAL A 396 -5.70 -5.85 41.35
C VAL A 396 -4.81 -7.03 40.94
N ASP A 397 -5.29 -8.26 41.11
CA ASP A 397 -4.48 -9.46 40.86
C ASP A 397 -4.20 -9.68 39.36
N MET A 398 -5.20 -9.43 38.50
CA MET A 398 -5.02 -9.52 37.03
C MET A 398 -3.98 -8.54 36.49
N VAL A 399 -3.89 -7.32 37.05
CA VAL A 399 -2.89 -6.32 36.62
C VAL A 399 -1.46 -6.78 36.97
N PHE A 400 -1.24 -7.42 38.12
CA PHE A 400 0.06 -7.97 38.46
C PHE A 400 0.42 -9.22 37.64
N GLU A 401 -0.55 -10.06 37.26
CA GLU A 401 -0.30 -11.15 36.30
C GLU A 401 0.10 -10.65 34.91
N GLU A 402 -0.60 -9.65 34.36
CA GLU A 402 -0.29 -9.15 33.01
C GLU A 402 1.09 -8.48 32.96
N ALA A 403 1.44 -7.75 34.03
CA ALA A 403 2.80 -7.25 34.23
C ALA A 403 3.85 -8.39 34.27
N CYS A 404 3.54 -9.55 34.87
CA CYS A 404 4.45 -10.71 34.84
C CYS A 404 4.67 -11.19 33.40
N ARG A 405 3.59 -11.38 32.63
CA ARG A 405 3.67 -11.86 31.25
C ARG A 405 4.39 -10.87 30.31
N TYR A 406 4.28 -9.57 30.58
CA TYR A 406 4.96 -8.53 29.81
C TYR A 406 6.50 -8.61 29.93
N TYR A 407 7.05 -8.65 31.15
CA TYR A 407 8.51 -8.69 31.35
C TYR A 407 9.14 -10.07 31.01
N GLN A 408 8.41 -11.18 31.19
CA GLN A 408 8.88 -12.51 30.78
C GLN A 408 9.11 -12.67 29.27
N ARG A 409 8.61 -11.76 28.44
CA ARG A 409 8.79 -11.81 26.97
C ARG A 409 10.06 -11.13 26.45
N ARG A 410 10.90 -10.48 27.29
CA ARG A 410 11.97 -9.56 26.81
C ARG A 410 13.38 -9.60 27.46
N SER A 411 13.60 -10.35 28.54
CA SER A 411 14.93 -10.65 29.14
C SER A 411 15.89 -11.51 28.26
N LEU A 412 16.93 -12.15 28.86
CA LEU A 412 17.69 -13.31 28.29
C LEU A 412 18.18 -14.38 29.34
N SER A 413 17.30 -15.03 30.12
CA SER A 413 17.69 -16.04 31.14
C SER A 413 16.58 -17.08 31.47
N SER A 414 16.89 -18.20 32.14
CA SER A 414 15.97 -19.36 32.26
C SER A 414 15.11 -19.47 33.54
N SER A 415 15.09 -18.46 34.42
CA SER A 415 14.37 -18.55 35.71
C SER A 415 12.87 -18.21 35.59
N LYS A 416 11.96 -19.12 35.99
CA LYS A 416 10.52 -18.82 36.06
C LYS A 416 10.22 -17.59 36.93
N LEU A 417 9.41 -16.67 36.39
CA LEU A 417 8.89 -15.48 37.07
C LEU A 417 7.54 -15.79 37.73
N THR A 418 7.45 -15.61 39.05
CA THR A 418 6.21 -15.44 39.81
C THR A 418 5.99 -13.95 40.08
N VAL A 419 4.84 -13.51 40.62
CA VAL A 419 4.63 -12.10 41.03
C VAL A 419 5.71 -11.62 42.02
N GLU A 420 6.22 -12.52 42.88
CA GLU A 420 7.34 -12.23 43.79
C GLU A 420 8.69 -12.12 43.07
N LYS A 421 8.87 -12.83 41.95
CA LYS A 421 10.05 -12.74 41.09
C LYS A 421 9.89 -11.76 39.93
N LEU A 422 8.74 -11.14 39.67
CA LEU A 422 8.63 -9.97 38.77
C LEU A 422 9.38 -8.77 39.35
N LYS A 423 9.64 -8.82 40.65
CA LYS A 423 10.64 -8.01 41.32
C LYS A 423 12.10 -8.41 40.89
N LYS A 424 12.30 -9.29 39.85
CA LYS A 424 13.50 -9.98 39.22
C LYS A 424 13.22 -10.50 37.74
N GLY A 425 13.73 -11.68 37.26
CA GLY A 425 13.63 -12.24 35.84
C GLY A 425 13.38 -13.79 35.73
N GLY A 426 12.96 -14.48 34.63
CA GLY A 426 13.19 -14.39 33.15
C GLY A 426 12.30 -15.23 32.13
N VAL A 427 12.86 -15.93 31.10
CA VAL A 427 12.66 -15.71 29.58
C VAL A 427 13.08 -16.81 28.52
N PHE A 428 12.95 -16.48 27.19
CA PHE A 428 13.53 -16.95 25.87
C PHE A 428 13.08 -18.29 25.16
N GLN A 429 13.76 -18.74 24.07
CA GLN A 429 13.22 -19.35 22.80
C GLN A 429 13.96 -20.64 22.28
N ALA A 430 13.61 -21.44 21.24
CA ALA A 430 12.35 -21.84 20.52
C ALA A 430 12.63 -23.08 19.52
N PRO A 431 12.01 -23.38 18.31
CA PRO A 431 11.85 -24.78 17.80
C PRO A 431 12.33 -25.15 16.34
N VAL A 432 12.27 -26.45 15.94
CA VAL A 432 12.54 -27.06 14.58
C VAL A 432 11.68 -28.35 14.36
N ALA A 433 11.54 -28.84 13.11
CA ALA A 433 10.87 -30.09 12.63
C ALA A 433 9.31 -30.09 12.69
N LEU A 434 8.52 -29.95 11.61
CA LEU A 434 8.69 -30.15 10.15
C LEU A 434 8.67 -31.63 9.67
N THR A 435 8.43 -31.82 8.36
CA THR A 435 8.63 -33.05 7.55
C THR A 435 8.00 -34.36 8.04
N ALA A 436 6.80 -34.69 7.54
CA ALA A 436 6.26 -36.06 7.59
C ALA A 436 5.27 -36.43 6.46
N ILE A 437 4.35 -35.53 6.06
CA ILE A 437 3.20 -35.89 5.20
C ILE A 437 3.15 -35.03 3.93
N LEU A 438 4.05 -35.30 2.97
CA LEU A 438 4.09 -34.77 1.60
C LEU A 438 4.80 -35.75 0.64
N GLN A 439 4.51 -35.81 -0.67
CA GLN A 439 3.30 -35.29 -1.34
C GLN A 439 2.18 -36.36 -1.29
N HIS A 440 1.56 -36.95 -2.33
CA HIS A 440 1.58 -36.87 -3.80
C HIS A 440 0.10 -36.89 -4.30
N SER A 441 -0.27 -36.63 -5.56
CA SER A 441 0.48 -36.62 -6.83
C SER A 441 -0.12 -35.59 -7.82
N LEU A 442 0.47 -35.50 -9.03
CA LEU A 442 0.05 -34.72 -10.22
C LEU A 442 0.36 -33.20 -10.20
N GLN A 443 0.90 -32.59 -11.27
CA GLN A 443 1.78 -33.13 -12.33
C GLN A 443 2.62 -32.00 -12.97
N ASP A 444 3.78 -32.34 -13.52
CA ASP A 444 4.98 -31.47 -13.56
C ASP A 444 4.99 -30.28 -14.54
N THR A 445 3.89 -29.97 -15.24
CA THR A 445 3.83 -28.80 -16.13
C THR A 445 3.54 -27.49 -15.40
N TYR A 446 2.90 -27.56 -14.22
CA TYR A 446 2.52 -26.36 -13.45
C TYR A 446 3.63 -25.82 -12.54
N THR A 447 4.65 -26.61 -12.22
CA THR A 447 5.66 -26.27 -11.20
C THR A 447 6.54 -25.09 -11.59
N MET A 448 6.96 -24.99 -12.85
CA MET A 448 7.71 -23.85 -13.40
C MET A 448 6.88 -22.56 -13.45
N LEU A 449 5.59 -22.67 -13.78
CA LEU A 449 4.70 -21.51 -13.80
C LEU A 449 4.40 -21.04 -12.38
N LEU A 450 4.17 -21.97 -11.44
CA LEU A 450 3.92 -21.68 -10.03
C LEU A 450 5.17 -21.16 -9.30
N SER A 451 6.38 -21.59 -9.65
CA SER A 451 7.60 -21.02 -9.06
C SER A 451 7.83 -19.58 -9.53
N THR A 452 7.66 -19.31 -10.83
CA THR A 452 7.72 -17.95 -11.38
C THR A 452 6.63 -17.06 -10.77
N ILE A 453 5.37 -17.50 -10.78
CA ILE A 453 4.25 -16.75 -10.17
C ILE A 453 4.42 -16.59 -8.66
N SER A 454 5.00 -17.57 -7.94
CA SER A 454 5.30 -17.43 -6.51
C SER A 454 6.39 -16.40 -6.24
N LEU A 455 7.39 -16.30 -7.12
CA LEU A 455 8.49 -15.34 -6.97
C LEU A 455 8.02 -13.91 -7.30
N GLU A 456 7.19 -13.77 -8.34
CA GLU A 456 6.47 -12.51 -8.63
C GLU A 456 5.50 -12.13 -7.51
N LEU A 457 4.69 -13.07 -6.99
CA LEU A 457 3.79 -12.78 -5.86
C LEU A 457 4.57 -12.43 -4.59
N GLN A 458 5.79 -12.95 -4.40
CA GLN A 458 6.66 -12.50 -3.31
C GLN A 458 7.21 -11.09 -3.56
N SER A 459 7.58 -10.71 -4.80
CA SER A 459 7.99 -9.32 -5.10
C SER A 459 6.84 -8.34 -4.89
N TYR A 460 5.62 -8.66 -5.37
CA TYR A 460 4.41 -7.86 -5.11
C TYR A 460 4.03 -7.80 -3.63
N LEU A 461 4.18 -8.90 -2.88
CA LEU A 461 3.97 -8.88 -1.42
C LEU A 461 5.00 -7.99 -0.72
N SER A 462 6.28 -8.05 -1.11
CA SER A 462 7.32 -7.16 -0.59
C SER A 462 7.04 -5.69 -0.92
N LEU A 463 6.53 -5.38 -2.12
CA LEU A 463 6.15 -4.03 -2.53
C LEU A 463 4.93 -3.50 -1.76
N GLU A 464 3.89 -4.30 -1.55
CA GLU A 464 2.73 -3.90 -0.74
C GLU A 464 3.09 -3.78 0.75
N LEU A 465 3.95 -4.65 1.28
CA LEU A 465 4.49 -4.50 2.64
C LEU A 465 5.30 -3.21 2.78
N LEU A 466 6.25 -2.96 1.88
CA LEU A 466 7.03 -1.72 1.83
C LEU A 466 6.13 -0.48 1.77
N LYS A 467 5.10 -0.50 0.91
CA LYS A 467 4.09 0.55 0.79
C LYS A 467 3.29 0.75 2.07
N THR A 468 2.86 -0.32 2.76
CA THR A 468 2.19 -0.18 4.06
C THR A 468 3.13 0.38 5.14
N CYS A 469 4.41 0.00 5.15
CA CYS A 469 5.41 0.62 6.02
C CYS A 469 5.55 2.12 5.72
N MET A 470 5.77 2.50 4.45
CA MET A 470 5.90 3.91 4.05
C MET A 470 4.65 4.77 4.34
N VAL A 471 3.45 4.20 4.33
CA VAL A 471 2.20 4.92 4.67
C VAL A 471 1.97 5.03 6.19
N SER A 472 2.62 4.18 6.99
CA SER A 472 2.50 4.18 8.47
C SER A 472 3.68 4.81 9.21
N ALA A 473 4.80 5.01 8.52
CA ALA A 473 6.05 5.56 9.06
C ALA A 473 6.05 7.10 9.13
N SER A 474 6.90 7.66 9.99
CA SER A 474 7.16 9.11 10.02
C SER A 474 7.95 9.58 8.81
N GLU A 475 7.86 10.88 8.47
CA GLU A 475 8.59 11.47 7.33
C GLU A 475 10.11 11.19 7.39
N SER A 476 10.70 11.19 8.59
CA SER A 476 12.11 10.85 8.83
C SER A 476 12.46 9.38 8.57
N GLU A 477 11.53 8.46 8.87
CA GLU A 477 11.71 7.03 8.57
C GLU A 477 11.51 6.76 7.07
N VAL A 478 10.56 7.45 6.44
CA VAL A 478 10.36 7.42 4.98
C VAL A 478 11.57 7.98 4.24
N GLU A 479 12.18 9.09 4.68
CA GLU A 479 13.47 9.56 4.14
C GLU A 479 14.55 8.48 4.28
N SER A 480 14.68 7.82 5.44
CA SER A 480 15.68 6.77 5.67
C SER A 480 15.48 5.57 4.73
N TYR A 481 14.25 5.06 4.58
CA TYR A 481 13.95 3.98 3.64
C TYR A 481 14.20 4.38 2.18
N CYS A 482 13.90 5.62 1.79
CA CYS A 482 14.21 6.12 0.46
C CYS A 482 15.72 6.24 0.22
N GLU A 483 16.51 6.63 1.23
CA GLU A 483 17.97 6.65 1.11
C GLU A 483 18.57 5.24 1.01
N GLU A 484 18.09 4.27 1.79
CA GLU A 484 18.52 2.86 1.70
C GLU A 484 18.18 2.24 0.33
N LEU A 485 16.96 2.46 -0.18
CA LEU A 485 16.54 1.95 -1.50
C LEU A 485 17.36 2.56 -2.63
N VAL A 486 17.63 3.87 -2.59
CA VAL A 486 18.48 4.54 -3.59
C VAL A 486 19.94 4.09 -3.47
N GLU A 487 20.44 3.78 -2.28
CA GLU A 487 21.79 3.21 -2.12
C GLU A 487 21.90 1.80 -2.69
N GLN A 488 20.89 0.94 -2.46
CA GLN A 488 20.81 -0.38 -3.08
C GLN A 488 20.72 -0.30 -4.61
N GLU A 489 19.88 0.58 -5.15
CA GLU A 489 19.67 0.72 -6.60
C GLU A 489 20.87 1.35 -7.32
N VAL A 490 21.45 2.42 -6.79
CA VAL A 490 22.68 3.01 -7.35
C VAL A 490 23.83 2.01 -7.28
N SER A 491 23.95 1.25 -6.19
CA SER A 491 24.94 0.17 -6.10
C SER A 491 24.69 -0.92 -7.15
N ARG A 492 23.44 -1.40 -7.32
CA ARG A 492 23.05 -2.40 -8.32
C ARG A 492 23.43 -1.94 -9.74
N VAL A 493 23.08 -0.71 -10.10
CA VAL A 493 23.36 -0.14 -11.43
C VAL A 493 24.86 0.09 -11.66
N LEU A 494 25.62 0.48 -10.64
CA LEU A 494 27.08 0.61 -10.76
C LEU A 494 27.82 -0.74 -10.83
N HIS A 495 27.23 -1.83 -10.32
CA HIS A 495 27.81 -3.17 -10.42
C HIS A 495 27.38 -3.95 -11.67
N SER A 496 26.16 -3.74 -12.19
CA SER A 496 25.69 -4.29 -13.48
C SER A 496 26.25 -3.55 -14.71
N ASP A 497 26.07 -4.10 -15.91
CA ASP A 497 26.57 -3.49 -17.15
C ASP A 497 25.88 -2.14 -17.45
N MET A 498 26.66 -1.19 -17.96
CA MET A 498 26.22 0.20 -18.15
C MET A 498 25.77 0.45 -19.60
N ASP A 499 24.54 0.06 -19.90
CA ASP A 499 23.87 0.35 -21.18
C ASP A 499 23.15 1.72 -21.20
N LYS A 500 22.47 2.02 -22.30
CA LYS A 500 21.74 3.29 -22.49
C LYS A 500 20.54 3.44 -21.54
N ASP A 501 19.88 2.34 -21.19
CA ASP A 501 18.64 2.35 -20.40
C ASP A 501 18.93 2.41 -18.91
N ASN A 502 19.95 1.66 -18.45
CA ASN A 502 20.52 1.78 -17.11
C ASN A 502 21.10 3.20 -16.86
N LEU A 503 21.74 3.82 -17.84
CA LEU A 503 22.19 5.21 -17.74
C LEU A 503 21.01 6.21 -17.68
N ALA A 504 19.97 6.01 -18.48
CA ALA A 504 18.76 6.84 -18.46
C ALA A 504 17.99 6.70 -17.12
N TYR A 505 17.86 5.48 -16.61
CA TYR A 505 17.31 5.18 -15.29
C TYR A 505 18.12 5.86 -14.19
N LEU A 506 19.45 5.74 -14.20
CA LEU A 506 20.32 6.40 -13.22
C LEU A 506 20.20 7.93 -13.27
N ASN A 507 20.08 8.53 -14.46
CA ASN A 507 19.75 9.95 -14.61
C ASN A 507 18.43 10.30 -13.91
N SER A 508 17.39 9.48 -14.08
CA SER A 508 16.07 9.68 -13.43
C SER A 508 16.13 9.58 -11.89
N VAL A 509 16.97 8.68 -11.35
CA VAL A 509 17.22 8.55 -9.90
C VAL A 509 17.93 9.79 -9.36
N PHE A 510 18.94 10.30 -10.07
CA PHE A 510 19.66 11.52 -9.68
C PHE A 510 18.79 12.79 -9.76
N THR A 511 17.85 12.88 -10.70
CA THR A 511 16.91 14.02 -10.75
C THR A 511 15.85 13.94 -9.65
N SER A 512 15.37 12.73 -9.33
CA SER A 512 14.28 12.51 -8.36
C SER A 512 14.76 12.53 -6.90
N PHE A 513 15.90 11.88 -6.61
CA PHE A 513 16.44 11.68 -5.27
C PHE A 513 17.88 12.21 -5.12
N PRO A 514 18.16 13.48 -5.45
CA PRO A 514 19.52 13.99 -5.62
C PRO A 514 20.41 13.86 -4.37
N ARG A 515 19.83 14.02 -3.16
CA ARG A 515 20.56 13.89 -1.88
C ARG A 515 20.97 12.44 -1.59
N ALA A 516 20.06 11.50 -1.86
CA ALA A 516 20.27 10.07 -1.67
C ALA A 516 21.25 9.52 -2.72
N ALA A 517 21.04 9.85 -4.00
CA ALA A 517 21.93 9.45 -5.09
C ALA A 517 23.37 9.94 -4.89
N TRP A 518 23.55 11.17 -4.38
CA TRP A 518 24.85 11.69 -3.98
C TRP A 518 25.47 10.90 -2.81
N LYS A 519 24.70 10.60 -1.75
CA LYS A 519 25.16 9.76 -0.62
C LYS A 519 25.63 8.40 -1.11
N ALA A 520 24.77 7.69 -1.86
CA ALA A 520 25.03 6.37 -2.42
C ALA A 520 26.28 6.35 -3.31
N THR A 521 26.39 7.31 -4.24
CA THR A 521 27.56 7.40 -5.14
C THR A 521 28.85 7.64 -4.37
N ARG A 522 28.81 8.45 -3.31
CA ARG A 522 29.95 8.68 -2.41
C ARG A 522 30.33 7.40 -1.65
N SER A 523 29.37 6.58 -1.25
CA SER A 523 29.60 5.25 -0.66
C SER A 523 30.22 4.28 -1.67
N CYS A 524 29.64 4.13 -2.87
CA CYS A 524 30.13 3.24 -3.92
C CYS A 524 31.55 3.59 -4.40
N LEU A 525 31.88 4.88 -4.51
CA LEU A 525 33.23 5.35 -4.84
C LEU A 525 34.18 5.35 -3.63
N GLN A 526 33.66 5.13 -2.42
CA GLN A 526 34.36 5.22 -1.14
C GLN A 526 35.14 6.55 -0.98
N LEU A 527 34.46 7.66 -1.31
CA LEU A 527 35.05 9.00 -1.32
C LEU A 527 35.18 9.56 0.12
N GLN A 528 36.42 9.72 0.57
CA GLN A 528 36.79 10.23 1.89
C GLN A 528 37.85 11.34 1.75
N GLN A 529 37.97 12.22 2.76
CA GLN A 529 39.17 13.06 2.90
C GLN A 529 40.17 12.34 3.81
N ASN A 530 41.43 12.27 3.38
CA ASN A 530 42.55 11.86 4.23
C ASN A 530 42.83 12.93 5.32
N GLY A 531 43.69 12.59 6.29
CA GLY A 531 44.14 13.53 7.33
C GLY A 531 44.76 14.82 6.77
N ASP A 532 45.38 14.73 5.59
CA ASP A 532 45.98 15.86 4.86
C ASP A 532 44.95 16.72 4.09
N GLY A 533 43.65 16.49 4.29
CA GLY A 533 42.55 17.18 3.61
C GLY A 533 42.32 16.76 2.15
N LEU A 534 43.25 16.02 1.54
CA LEU A 534 43.14 15.50 0.17
C LEU A 534 41.98 14.51 0.05
N LEU A 535 41.20 14.64 -1.02
CA LEU A 535 40.17 13.66 -1.40
C LEU A 535 40.85 12.36 -1.86
N VAL A 536 40.32 11.22 -1.44
CA VAL A 536 40.75 9.87 -1.83
C VAL A 536 39.52 9.02 -2.11
N ALA A 537 39.65 8.09 -3.07
CA ALA A 537 38.64 7.11 -3.42
C ALA A 537 39.22 5.69 -3.30
N ARG A 538 38.36 4.69 -3.06
CA ARG A 538 38.76 3.28 -2.95
C ARG A 538 37.88 2.32 -3.75
N ALA A 539 37.09 2.86 -4.69
CA ALA A 539 36.31 2.07 -5.65
C ALA A 539 37.19 1.15 -6.50
N THR A 540 36.60 0.04 -6.98
CA THR A 540 37.26 -0.92 -7.87
C THR A 540 37.48 -0.33 -9.28
N PRO A 541 38.45 -0.84 -10.06
CA PRO A 541 38.70 -0.37 -11.43
C PRO A 541 37.49 -0.46 -12.36
N GLU A 542 36.61 -1.45 -12.19
CA GLU A 542 35.40 -1.60 -13.01
C GLU A 542 34.35 -0.51 -12.75
N VAL A 543 34.23 -0.02 -11.51
CA VAL A 543 33.35 1.14 -11.22
C VAL A 543 33.94 2.41 -11.86
N TRP A 544 35.26 2.60 -11.78
CA TRP A 544 35.93 3.72 -12.44
C TRP A 544 35.80 3.68 -13.97
N LYS A 545 35.91 2.50 -14.58
CA LYS A 545 35.68 2.27 -16.02
C LYS A 545 34.27 2.69 -16.45
N LYS A 546 33.23 2.45 -15.63
CA LYS A 546 31.85 2.90 -15.89
C LYS A 546 31.65 4.40 -15.66
N VAL A 547 32.34 5.01 -14.70
CA VAL A 547 32.37 6.48 -14.53
C VAL A 547 33.02 7.18 -15.72
N LEU A 548 34.06 6.56 -16.31
CA LEU A 548 34.81 7.10 -17.45
C LEU A 548 34.18 6.81 -18.82
N GLY A 549 33.50 5.67 -18.97
CA GLY A 549 32.90 5.21 -20.21
C GLY A 549 31.48 5.72 -20.42
N GLY A 550 31.30 6.66 -21.35
CA GLY A 550 30.00 6.91 -21.97
C GLY A 550 29.65 5.80 -22.97
N PRO A 551 28.34 5.48 -23.17
CA PRO A 551 27.93 4.52 -24.19
C PRO A 551 28.31 5.01 -25.60
N GLN A 552 28.59 4.09 -26.53
CA GLN A 552 28.95 4.45 -27.90
C GLN A 552 27.83 5.28 -28.55
N GLN A 553 28.18 6.51 -28.95
CA GLN A 553 27.24 7.56 -29.29
C GLN A 553 27.37 7.95 -30.78
N GLU A 554 26.80 7.13 -31.65
CA GLU A 554 26.67 7.47 -33.09
C GLU A 554 25.46 8.38 -33.38
N GLU A 555 24.46 8.43 -32.48
CA GLU A 555 23.29 9.30 -32.61
C GLU A 555 23.21 10.29 -31.44
N VAL A 556 23.59 11.54 -31.70
CA VAL A 556 23.50 12.66 -30.74
C VAL A 556 22.27 13.51 -31.05
N GLY A 557 21.24 13.46 -30.21
CA GLY A 557 20.24 14.53 -30.12
C GLY A 557 18.77 14.11 -30.09
N GLN A 558 18.28 13.73 -28.91
CA GLN A 558 16.86 13.96 -28.53
C GLN A 558 16.59 13.80 -27.02
N ASN A 559 17.13 12.77 -26.35
CA ASN A 559 16.59 12.32 -25.05
C ASN A 559 17.18 12.93 -23.76
N GLY A 560 18.06 13.94 -23.83
CA GLY A 560 18.53 14.69 -22.63
C GLY A 560 19.38 13.95 -21.59
N VAL A 561 19.62 12.64 -21.75
CA VAL A 561 20.43 11.80 -20.85
C VAL A 561 21.89 12.30 -20.81
N VAL A 562 22.45 12.40 -19.60
CA VAL A 562 23.82 12.89 -19.33
C VAL A 562 24.74 11.72 -18.95
N PRO A 563 26.01 11.67 -19.42
CA PRO A 563 26.94 10.61 -19.03
C PRO A 563 27.27 10.62 -17.54
N LEU A 564 27.70 9.48 -17.00
CA LEU A 564 27.87 9.29 -15.56
C LEU A 564 28.91 10.25 -14.95
N PHE A 565 30.00 10.56 -15.66
CA PHE A 565 30.97 11.57 -15.22
C PHE A 565 30.31 12.95 -14.97
N GLU A 566 29.61 13.50 -15.97
CA GLU A 566 28.92 14.78 -15.86
C GLU A 566 27.79 14.77 -14.81
N LEU A 567 27.07 13.66 -14.66
CA LEU A 567 26.03 13.46 -13.64
C LEU A 567 26.60 13.52 -12.21
N ILE A 568 27.79 12.93 -12.03
CA ILE A 568 28.56 13.01 -10.78
C ILE A 568 29.09 14.44 -10.57
N CYS A 569 29.65 15.08 -11.60
CA CYS A 569 30.11 16.48 -11.51
C CYS A 569 28.97 17.44 -11.13
N ALA A 570 27.76 17.26 -11.67
CA ALA A 570 26.58 18.05 -11.29
C ALA A 570 26.19 17.85 -9.81
N SER A 571 26.34 16.62 -9.29
CA SER A 571 26.11 16.31 -7.88
C SER A 571 27.18 16.93 -6.95
N PHE A 572 28.45 16.89 -7.36
CA PHE A 572 29.52 17.63 -6.67
C PHE A 572 29.20 19.13 -6.61
N LEU A 573 28.83 19.76 -7.74
CA LEU A 573 28.44 21.17 -7.79
C LEU A 573 27.28 21.51 -6.84
N ARG A 574 26.29 20.61 -6.72
CA ARG A 574 25.11 20.80 -5.87
C ARG A 574 25.38 20.63 -4.37
N PHE A 575 26.31 19.75 -3.96
CA PHE A 575 26.47 19.38 -2.55
C PHE A 575 27.86 19.65 -1.94
N LYS A 576 28.93 19.60 -2.73
CA LYS A 576 30.33 19.82 -2.30
C LYS A 576 31.18 20.40 -3.45
N PRO A 577 30.91 21.64 -3.93
CA PRO A 577 31.58 22.19 -5.10
C PRO A 577 33.11 22.24 -4.94
N LYS A 578 33.61 22.59 -3.75
CA LYS A 578 35.06 22.62 -3.45
C LYS A 578 35.78 21.26 -3.57
N TRP A 579 35.07 20.13 -3.64
CA TRP A 579 35.69 18.82 -3.89
C TRP A 579 35.78 18.47 -5.38
N LEU A 580 35.11 19.21 -6.27
CA LEU A 580 35.07 18.90 -7.71
C LEU A 580 36.47 18.92 -8.37
N PRO A 581 37.37 19.92 -8.14
CA PRO A 581 38.68 19.93 -8.78
C PRO A 581 39.54 18.74 -8.35
N SER A 582 39.50 18.38 -7.06
CA SER A 582 40.19 17.21 -6.52
C SER A 582 39.62 15.90 -7.09
N PHE A 583 38.31 15.77 -7.24
CA PHE A 583 37.69 14.62 -7.90
C PHE A 583 38.11 14.50 -9.37
N VAL A 584 38.15 15.62 -10.10
CA VAL A 584 38.58 15.68 -11.50
C VAL A 584 40.08 15.36 -11.64
N GLU A 585 40.92 15.73 -10.65
CA GLU A 585 42.33 15.34 -10.62
C GLU A 585 42.51 13.84 -10.29
N LEU A 586 41.83 13.30 -9.28
CA LEU A 586 41.82 11.85 -9.00
C LEU A 586 41.41 11.04 -10.23
N THR A 587 40.33 11.47 -10.91
CA THR A 587 39.83 10.78 -12.11
C THR A 587 40.86 10.79 -13.24
N GLN A 588 41.63 11.88 -13.40
CA GLN A 588 42.75 11.94 -14.34
C GLN A 588 43.92 11.03 -13.93
N GLN A 589 44.20 10.89 -12.64
CA GLN A 589 45.22 9.96 -12.14
C GLN A 589 44.83 8.50 -12.43
N TYR A 590 43.58 8.10 -12.16
CA TYR A 590 43.10 6.73 -12.46
C TYR A 590 43.13 6.40 -13.95
N VAL A 591 42.78 7.34 -14.84
CA VAL A 591 42.99 7.17 -16.30
C VAL A 591 44.46 6.92 -16.62
N SER A 592 45.36 7.70 -16.02
CA SER A 592 46.80 7.63 -16.30
C SER A 592 47.47 6.35 -15.77
N ILE A 593 46.94 5.76 -14.68
CA ILE A 593 47.48 4.56 -14.03
C ILE A 593 46.91 3.28 -14.65
N SER A 594 45.60 3.24 -14.90
CA SER A 594 44.91 2.00 -15.32
C SER A 594 44.78 1.84 -16.84
N TRP A 595 44.97 2.91 -17.63
CA TRP A 595 44.72 2.89 -19.09
C TRP A 595 45.88 3.52 -19.90
N PRO A 596 47.09 2.90 -19.90
CA PRO A 596 48.21 3.38 -20.70
C PRO A 596 47.98 3.26 -22.22
N TYR A 597 47.05 2.39 -22.65
CA TYR A 597 46.63 2.27 -24.05
C TYR A 597 45.42 3.18 -24.31
N SER A 598 45.64 4.30 -24.99
CA SER A 598 44.57 5.21 -25.39
C SER A 598 43.76 4.59 -26.54
N SER A 599 42.72 3.82 -26.20
CA SER A 599 41.61 3.64 -27.14
C SER A 599 41.01 5.01 -27.47
N LYS A 600 40.80 5.26 -28.76
CA LYS A 600 40.18 6.49 -29.31
C LYS A 600 38.71 6.24 -29.69
N GLU A 601 38.12 5.17 -29.18
CA GLU A 601 36.79 4.64 -29.52
C GLU A 601 35.71 5.36 -28.70
N GLY A 602 35.49 6.63 -29.04
CA GLY A 602 34.41 7.46 -28.52
C GLY A 602 34.68 8.95 -28.75
N PRO A 603 33.65 9.76 -29.04
CA PRO A 603 33.81 11.21 -29.15
C PRO A 603 34.18 11.82 -27.79
N GLU A 604 33.59 11.32 -26.70
CA GLU A 604 33.82 11.84 -25.34
C GLU A 604 35.26 11.67 -24.86
N GLY A 605 35.92 10.54 -25.19
CA GLY A 605 37.31 10.26 -24.80
C GLY A 605 38.34 11.22 -25.42
N ARG A 606 37.94 12.00 -26.44
CA ARG A 606 38.77 13.05 -27.05
C ARG A 606 38.71 14.38 -26.28
N VAL A 607 37.68 14.59 -25.45
CA VAL A 607 37.50 15.81 -24.66
C VAL A 607 38.13 15.64 -23.28
N PRO A 608 39.06 16.53 -22.85
CA PRO A 608 39.66 16.43 -21.53
C PRO A 608 38.63 16.52 -20.40
N LEU A 609 38.79 15.71 -19.35
CA LEU A 609 37.87 15.64 -18.21
C LEU A 609 37.59 17.01 -17.55
N TYR A 610 38.58 17.90 -17.47
CA TYR A 610 38.37 19.27 -16.97
C TYR A 610 37.42 20.09 -17.88
N LYS A 611 37.47 19.90 -19.21
CA LYS A 611 36.54 20.56 -20.14
C LYS A 611 35.13 19.97 -20.05
N ARG A 612 35.01 18.66 -19.81
CA ARG A 612 33.72 18.01 -19.51
C ARG A 612 33.10 18.61 -18.24
N ALA A 613 33.88 18.74 -17.16
CA ALA A 613 33.43 19.36 -15.91
C ALA A 613 33.05 20.86 -16.07
N LEU A 614 33.86 21.65 -16.79
CA LEU A 614 33.52 23.04 -17.14
C LEU A 614 32.24 23.13 -17.99
N GLY A 615 31.99 22.15 -18.87
CA GLY A 615 30.74 22.02 -19.62
C GLY A 615 29.50 21.67 -18.79
N VAL A 616 29.68 21.24 -17.53
CA VAL A 616 28.58 21.15 -16.54
C VAL A 616 28.42 22.48 -15.80
N LEU A 617 29.53 23.13 -15.42
CA LEU A 617 29.52 24.43 -14.75
C LEU A 617 28.83 25.50 -15.62
N ALA A 618 29.16 25.57 -16.91
CA ALA A 618 28.59 26.52 -17.86
C ALA A 618 27.09 26.31 -18.18
N LYS A 619 26.48 25.21 -17.73
CA LYS A 619 25.01 24.98 -17.83
C LYS A 619 24.23 25.59 -16.65
N LYS A 620 24.92 26.24 -15.71
CA LYS A 620 24.33 26.87 -14.53
C LYS A 620 23.86 28.29 -14.88
N ASN A 621 22.54 28.54 -14.87
CA ASN A 621 21.91 29.82 -15.25
C ASN A 621 22.28 31.06 -14.39
N LYS A 622 23.25 30.96 -13.48
CA LYS A 622 23.78 32.06 -12.67
C LYS A 622 25.27 31.82 -12.40
N HIS A 623 26.12 32.65 -13.00
CA HIS A 623 27.52 32.80 -12.58
C HIS A 623 27.59 33.53 -11.23
N SER A 624 28.59 33.16 -10.42
CA SER A 624 29.03 33.93 -9.26
C SER A 624 30.54 33.79 -9.07
N GLU A 625 31.14 34.62 -8.21
CA GLU A 625 32.57 34.58 -7.89
C GLU A 625 33.05 33.19 -7.41
N VAL A 626 32.14 32.38 -6.85
CA VAL A 626 32.41 31.00 -6.43
C VAL A 626 32.51 30.05 -7.63
N ASP A 627 31.80 30.32 -8.72
CA ASP A 627 31.96 29.60 -9.99
C ASP A 627 33.24 30.02 -10.72
N ASP A 628 33.63 31.29 -10.64
CA ASP A 628 34.87 31.79 -11.23
C ASP A 628 36.10 31.20 -10.51
N GLU A 629 36.10 31.12 -9.16
CA GLU A 629 37.12 30.37 -8.40
C GLU A 629 37.11 28.88 -8.77
N LEU A 630 35.95 28.29 -9.07
CA LEU A 630 35.86 26.89 -9.44
C LEU A 630 36.33 26.61 -10.88
N GLU A 631 36.08 27.51 -11.84
CA GLU A 631 36.68 27.46 -13.18
C GLU A 631 38.20 27.55 -13.08
N LEU A 632 38.73 28.48 -12.26
CA LEU A 632 40.15 28.61 -12.01
C LEU A 632 40.77 27.30 -11.49
N GLU A 633 40.25 26.71 -10.44
CA GLU A 633 40.80 25.46 -9.89
C GLU A 633 40.62 24.26 -10.86
N LEU A 634 39.54 24.20 -11.64
CA LEU A 634 39.35 23.19 -12.70
C LEU A 634 40.38 23.33 -13.83
N LEU A 635 40.70 24.55 -14.25
CA LEU A 635 41.72 24.82 -15.25
C LEU A 635 43.12 24.47 -14.73
N LEU A 636 43.44 24.88 -13.49
CA LEU A 636 44.74 24.63 -12.85
C LEU A 636 44.99 23.13 -12.55
N CYS A 637 43.97 22.39 -12.09
CA CYS A 637 44.12 20.95 -11.80
C CYS A 637 44.49 20.12 -13.04
N SER A 638 44.12 20.59 -14.25
CA SER A 638 44.41 19.91 -15.51
C SER A 638 45.89 19.86 -15.88
N LYS A 639 46.71 20.78 -15.34
CA LYS A 639 48.15 20.96 -15.61
C LYS A 639 48.52 21.13 -17.10
N ARG A 640 47.55 21.36 -18.00
CA ARG A 640 47.80 21.52 -19.44
C ARG A 640 48.13 22.99 -19.78
N PRO A 641 49.17 23.30 -20.58
CA PRO A 641 49.61 24.67 -20.86
C PRO A 641 48.48 25.66 -21.20
N LYS A 642 47.62 25.33 -22.18
CA LYS A 642 46.51 26.20 -22.60
C LYS A 642 45.46 26.47 -21.51
N ALA A 643 45.26 25.54 -20.57
CA ALA A 643 44.33 25.73 -19.46
C ALA A 643 44.96 26.55 -18.32
N VAL A 644 46.24 26.31 -18.02
CA VAL A 644 47.01 27.13 -17.07
C VAL A 644 47.06 28.59 -17.53
N LEU A 645 47.26 28.83 -18.83
CA LEU A 645 47.23 30.18 -19.40
C LEU A 645 45.82 30.78 -19.37
N GLN A 646 44.76 30.01 -19.65
CA GLN A 646 43.37 30.49 -19.48
C GLN A 646 43.12 30.92 -18.02
N ALA A 647 43.60 30.16 -17.03
CA ALA A 647 43.50 30.52 -15.62
C ALA A 647 44.32 31.78 -15.27
N LEU A 648 45.54 31.92 -15.82
CA LEU A 648 46.38 33.11 -15.61
C LEU A 648 45.68 34.38 -16.11
N HIS A 649 45.15 34.36 -17.34
CA HIS A 649 44.40 35.49 -17.90
C HIS A 649 43.10 35.79 -17.13
N LEU A 650 42.47 34.79 -16.52
CA LEU A 650 41.29 34.99 -15.66
C LEU A 650 41.68 35.61 -14.31
N LEU A 651 42.77 35.18 -13.67
CA LEU A 651 43.31 35.79 -12.45
C LEU A 651 43.76 37.24 -12.65
N ILE A 652 44.38 37.55 -13.80
CA ILE A 652 44.77 38.90 -14.24
C ILE A 652 43.51 39.78 -14.38
N ARG A 653 42.48 39.30 -15.09
CA ARG A 653 41.19 40.02 -15.26
C ARG A 653 40.50 40.29 -13.92
N LEU A 654 40.65 39.40 -12.95
CA LEU A 654 40.12 39.52 -11.58
C LEU A 654 41.08 40.27 -10.63
N LYS A 655 42.22 40.80 -11.12
CA LYS A 655 43.27 41.51 -10.36
C LYS A 655 43.80 40.77 -9.12
N GLN A 656 43.80 39.44 -9.14
CA GLN A 656 44.26 38.61 -8.02
C GLN A 656 45.78 38.40 -8.04
N TRP A 657 46.55 39.50 -8.04
CA TRP A 657 47.99 39.52 -8.35
C TRP A 657 48.86 38.56 -7.52
N GLN A 658 48.58 38.39 -6.23
CA GLN A 658 49.26 37.38 -5.42
C GLN A 658 49.08 35.96 -6.00
N ARG A 659 47.85 35.58 -6.34
CA ARG A 659 47.51 34.25 -6.88
C ARG A 659 48.01 34.07 -8.32
N VAL A 660 48.06 35.16 -9.10
CA VAL A 660 48.75 35.20 -10.42
C VAL A 660 50.23 34.79 -10.26
N VAL A 661 50.93 35.40 -9.30
CA VAL A 661 52.37 35.13 -9.06
C VAL A 661 52.58 33.72 -8.51
N GLU A 662 51.76 33.26 -7.56
CA GLU A 662 51.84 31.88 -7.04
C GLU A 662 51.60 30.82 -8.12
N VAL A 663 50.66 31.06 -9.05
CA VAL A 663 50.47 30.21 -10.23
C VAL A 663 51.68 30.27 -11.16
N ALA A 664 52.25 31.45 -11.40
CA ALA A 664 53.47 31.59 -12.21
C ALA A 664 54.66 30.83 -11.60
N GLU A 665 54.92 30.96 -10.30
CA GLU A 665 55.98 30.23 -9.56
C GLU A 665 55.78 28.71 -9.53
N LYS A 666 54.53 28.24 -9.61
CA LYS A 666 54.16 26.83 -9.57
C LYS A 666 54.22 26.16 -10.95
N PHE A 667 53.71 26.81 -11.99
CA PHE A 667 53.53 26.18 -13.32
C PHE A 667 54.64 26.48 -14.33
N SER A 668 55.45 27.54 -14.13
CA SER A 668 56.70 27.79 -14.88
C SER A 668 57.63 26.57 -14.92
N LYS A 669 57.67 25.80 -13.84
CA LYS A 669 58.52 24.61 -13.65
C LYS A 669 58.09 23.39 -14.48
N LEU A 670 56.93 23.42 -15.14
CA LEU A 670 56.42 22.27 -15.92
C LEU A 670 56.93 22.22 -17.37
N SER A 671 57.23 23.38 -17.99
CA SER A 671 57.69 23.44 -19.38
C SER A 671 58.32 24.80 -19.69
N PRO A 672 59.48 24.85 -20.40
CA PRO A 672 60.12 26.12 -20.76
C PRO A 672 59.26 26.99 -21.68
N LEU A 673 58.48 26.39 -22.59
CA LEU A 673 57.55 27.10 -23.46
C LEU A 673 56.41 27.76 -22.67
N LEU A 674 55.83 27.03 -21.71
CA LEU A 674 54.81 27.57 -20.81
C LEU A 674 55.39 28.69 -19.93
N ASN A 675 56.63 28.55 -19.43
CA ASN A 675 57.29 29.62 -18.69
C ASN A 675 57.50 30.89 -19.55
N LYS A 676 57.81 30.72 -20.85
CA LYS A 676 57.97 31.84 -21.79
C LYS A 676 56.65 32.60 -21.99
N GLU A 677 55.56 31.89 -22.23
CA GLU A 677 54.22 32.49 -22.39
C GLU A 677 53.71 33.12 -21.09
N ILE A 678 53.92 32.49 -19.92
CA ILE A 678 53.60 33.08 -18.61
C ILE A 678 54.42 34.37 -18.40
N PHE A 679 55.74 34.33 -18.57
CA PHE A 679 56.61 35.49 -18.27
C PHE A 679 56.35 36.67 -19.21
N THR A 680 56.14 36.43 -20.51
CA THR A 680 55.80 37.49 -21.47
C THR A 680 54.45 38.13 -21.17
N THR A 681 53.44 37.34 -20.75
CA THR A 681 52.15 37.88 -20.29
C THR A 681 52.32 38.80 -19.08
N LEU A 682 53.09 38.39 -18.07
CA LEU A 682 53.30 39.19 -16.85
C LEU A 682 54.17 40.42 -17.10
N LEU A 683 55.10 40.36 -18.06
CA LEU A 683 55.88 41.51 -18.51
C LEU A 683 55.02 42.55 -19.25
N ALA A 684 54.01 42.10 -20.00
CA ALA A 684 53.04 42.97 -20.68
C ALA A 684 52.12 43.68 -19.67
N GLU A 685 51.62 43.00 -18.63
CA GLU A 685 50.85 43.64 -17.56
C GLU A 685 51.71 44.62 -16.74
N PHE A 686 52.97 44.27 -16.44
CA PHE A 686 53.93 45.16 -15.77
C PHE A 686 54.24 46.43 -16.59
N ALA A 687 54.22 46.37 -17.92
CA ALA A 687 54.38 47.55 -18.78
C ALA A 687 53.16 48.50 -18.74
N GLN A 688 51.97 47.99 -18.37
CA GLN A 688 50.71 48.74 -18.36
C GLN A 688 50.38 49.39 -17.00
N HIS A 689 50.75 48.76 -15.87
CA HIS A 689 50.37 49.25 -14.54
C HIS A 689 51.33 48.86 -13.40
N ARG A 690 51.22 49.54 -12.25
CA ARG A 690 52.09 49.33 -11.08
C ARG A 690 51.60 48.30 -10.06
N GLU A 691 50.51 47.59 -10.34
CA GLU A 691 49.92 46.61 -9.41
C GLU A 691 50.80 45.36 -9.18
N LEU A 692 51.84 45.17 -10.03
CA LEU A 692 52.84 44.11 -9.90
C LEU A 692 54.14 44.52 -9.17
N ASP A 693 54.36 45.81 -8.89
CA ASP A 693 55.57 46.33 -8.23
C ASP A 693 55.88 45.64 -6.86
N PRO A 694 54.89 45.22 -6.04
CA PRO A 694 55.17 44.48 -4.79
C PRO A 694 55.70 43.05 -4.96
N TYR A 695 55.70 42.50 -6.19
CA TYR A 695 56.00 41.09 -6.46
C TYR A 695 57.24 40.87 -7.34
N LEU A 696 58.00 41.91 -7.69
CA LEU A 696 59.09 41.85 -8.66
C LEU A 696 60.20 40.85 -8.26
N ASP A 697 60.50 40.70 -6.96
CA ASP A 697 61.47 39.73 -6.45
C ASP A 697 61.09 38.27 -6.74
N LYS A 698 59.79 37.98 -6.91
CA LYS A 698 59.27 36.67 -7.33
C LYS A 698 59.19 36.52 -8.84
N LEU A 699 58.91 37.61 -9.56
CA LEU A 699 58.75 37.62 -11.03
C LEU A 699 60.09 37.51 -11.77
N TRP A 700 61.11 38.28 -11.36
CA TRP A 700 62.41 38.31 -12.04
C TRP A 700 63.19 36.97 -12.04
N PRO A 701 63.09 36.10 -11.01
CA PRO A 701 63.57 34.73 -11.08
C PRO A 701 62.93 33.85 -12.17
N LEU A 702 61.71 34.15 -12.62
CA LEU A 702 61.01 33.33 -13.62
C LEU A 702 61.48 33.59 -15.05
N CYS A 703 62.21 34.68 -15.31
CA CYS A 703 62.66 35.11 -16.63
C CYS A 703 63.35 33.96 -17.41
N PRO A 704 62.74 33.46 -18.51
CA PRO A 704 63.29 32.38 -19.32
C PRO A 704 64.76 32.62 -19.73
N ALA A 705 65.53 31.53 -19.87
CA ALA A 705 66.93 31.59 -20.30
C ALA A 705 67.09 32.17 -21.73
N GLU A 706 66.10 31.92 -22.59
CA GLU A 706 66.08 32.28 -24.01
C GLU A 706 65.86 33.77 -24.31
N LEU A 707 65.33 34.57 -23.37
CA LEU A 707 65.01 35.98 -23.63
C LEU A 707 66.25 36.87 -23.50
N SER A 708 66.52 37.64 -24.55
CA SER A 708 67.52 38.70 -24.57
C SER A 708 67.01 39.99 -23.93
N THR A 709 67.91 40.92 -23.63
CA THR A 709 67.54 42.27 -23.20
C THR A 709 66.73 43.02 -24.25
N SER A 710 67.01 42.79 -25.54
CA SER A 710 66.24 43.31 -26.67
C SER A 710 64.80 42.79 -26.72
N ASP A 711 64.57 41.50 -26.43
CA ASP A 711 63.21 40.94 -26.42
C ASP A 711 62.37 41.54 -25.29
N ILE A 712 62.97 41.63 -24.09
CA ILE A 712 62.33 42.22 -22.90
C ILE A 712 61.95 43.68 -23.14
N LEU A 713 62.86 44.48 -23.70
CA LEU A 713 62.58 45.88 -24.04
C LEU A 713 61.53 45.99 -25.15
N THR A 714 61.52 45.08 -26.13
CA THR A 714 60.53 45.08 -27.22
C THR A 714 59.12 44.80 -26.69
N VAL A 715 58.95 43.78 -25.83
CA VAL A 715 57.65 43.49 -25.19
C VAL A 715 57.18 44.66 -24.33
N VAL A 716 58.06 45.27 -23.54
CA VAL A 716 57.70 46.47 -22.75
C VAL A 716 57.25 47.61 -23.66
N LEU A 717 58.03 47.95 -24.70
CA LEU A 717 57.71 49.06 -25.61
C LEU A 717 56.40 48.84 -26.39
N GLN A 718 56.02 47.59 -26.67
CA GLN A 718 54.75 47.23 -27.32
C GLN A 718 53.53 47.39 -26.40
N HIS A 719 53.72 47.33 -25.08
CA HIS A 719 52.64 47.34 -24.08
C HIS A 719 52.60 48.61 -23.20
N LEU A 720 53.45 49.61 -23.46
CA LEU A 720 53.34 50.91 -22.79
C LEU A 720 52.02 51.63 -23.17
N PRO A 721 51.33 52.30 -22.23
CA PRO A 721 50.14 53.07 -22.53
C PRO A 721 50.48 54.28 -23.43
N CYS A 722 49.69 54.47 -24.49
CA CYS A 722 49.93 55.53 -25.47
C CYS A 722 49.53 56.91 -24.92
N SER A 723 50.52 57.75 -24.58
CA SER A 723 50.28 59.12 -24.11
C SER A 723 49.77 60.01 -25.25
N GLN A 724 48.46 60.23 -25.33
CA GLN A 724 47.83 61.17 -26.28
C GLN A 724 47.68 62.61 -25.74
N GLN A 725 48.42 62.98 -24.69
CA GLN A 725 48.53 64.35 -24.22
C GLN A 725 49.99 64.75 -24.04
N ASP A 726 50.27 66.04 -24.23
CA ASP A 726 51.61 66.62 -24.12
C ASP A 726 52.21 66.39 -22.73
N PRO A 727 53.53 66.16 -22.63
CA PRO A 727 54.18 65.83 -21.36
C PRO A 727 54.27 67.05 -20.43
N VAL A 728 53.23 67.25 -19.60
CA VAL A 728 53.30 68.16 -18.46
C VAL A 728 54.41 67.65 -17.51
N PRO A 729 55.48 68.43 -17.24
CA PRO A 729 56.72 67.92 -16.64
C PRO A 729 56.58 67.44 -15.19
N PHE A 730 55.42 67.64 -14.56
CA PHE A 730 55.10 67.21 -13.20
C PHE A 730 53.66 66.65 -13.10
N SER A 731 53.25 65.77 -14.03
CA SER A 731 52.02 65.00 -13.84
C SER A 731 52.11 64.15 -12.57
N SER A 732 51.10 64.23 -11.71
CA SER A 732 51.02 63.51 -10.44
C SER A 732 50.52 62.06 -10.57
N GLU A 733 50.19 61.59 -11.77
CA GLU A 733 49.85 60.19 -12.02
C GLU A 733 51.11 59.31 -12.01
N GLY A 734 51.46 58.79 -10.83
CA GLY A 734 52.65 57.97 -10.57
C GLY A 734 52.72 56.61 -11.26
N ASN A 735 51.96 56.38 -12.32
CA ASN A 735 51.89 55.10 -13.05
C ASN A 735 53.00 54.89 -14.09
N GLN A 736 53.74 55.94 -14.49
CA GLN A 736 54.75 55.85 -15.55
C GLN A 736 55.84 54.83 -15.23
N LEU A 737 56.20 53.99 -16.21
CA LEU A 737 57.23 52.96 -16.06
C LEU A 737 58.63 53.57 -15.99
N THR A 738 59.40 53.23 -14.95
CA THR A 738 60.75 53.75 -14.72
C THR A 738 61.82 52.70 -14.99
N VAL A 739 62.85 53.07 -15.75
CA VAL A 739 63.99 52.19 -16.11
C VAL A 739 64.67 51.58 -14.87
N GLY A 740 64.63 52.28 -13.72
CA GLY A 740 65.13 51.80 -12.44
C GLY A 740 64.52 50.48 -11.95
N LEU A 741 63.27 50.16 -12.33
CA LEU A 741 62.59 48.92 -11.92
C LEU A 741 62.79 47.77 -12.91
N LEU A 742 63.12 48.07 -14.17
CA LEU A 742 63.64 47.08 -15.13
C LEU A 742 65.12 46.76 -14.89
N LYS A 743 65.88 47.65 -14.26
CA LYS A 743 67.33 47.51 -14.04
C LYS A 743 67.74 46.17 -13.38
N PRO A 744 67.07 45.64 -12.33
CA PRO A 744 67.43 44.34 -11.75
C PRO A 744 67.23 43.18 -12.73
N LEU A 745 66.15 43.19 -13.51
CA LEU A 745 65.87 42.18 -14.53
C LEU A 745 66.92 42.24 -15.66
N LEU A 746 67.20 43.43 -16.19
CA LEU A 746 68.18 43.63 -17.26
C LEU A 746 69.59 43.24 -16.80
N GLN A 747 70.00 43.62 -15.59
CA GLN A 747 71.27 43.19 -15.00
C GLN A 747 71.34 41.66 -14.86
N ARG A 748 70.26 41.01 -14.41
CA ARG A 748 70.17 39.54 -14.27
C ARG A 748 70.23 38.80 -15.61
N VAL A 749 69.83 39.42 -16.71
CA VAL A 749 70.00 38.88 -18.07
C VAL A 749 71.41 39.14 -18.60
N MET A 750 71.96 40.34 -18.41
CA MET A 750 73.33 40.70 -18.82
C MET A 750 74.43 39.93 -18.07
N GLN A 751 74.16 39.45 -16.86
CA GLN A 751 75.09 38.65 -16.05
C GLN A 751 75.05 37.15 -16.39
N ARG A 752 74.21 36.71 -17.33
CA ARG A 752 74.23 35.32 -17.81
C ARG A 752 75.47 35.10 -18.69
N PRO A 753 76.21 33.99 -18.54
CA PRO A 753 77.26 33.66 -19.49
C PRO A 753 76.62 33.49 -20.88
N SER A 754 77.14 34.21 -21.88
CA SER A 754 76.68 34.06 -23.25
C SER A 754 76.97 32.64 -23.72
N VAL A 755 75.93 31.87 -24.04
CA VAL A 755 76.09 30.59 -24.72
C VAL A 755 76.60 30.88 -26.13
N ALA A 756 77.91 30.77 -26.31
CA ALA A 756 78.53 30.87 -27.62
C ALA A 756 77.93 29.77 -28.52
N GLY A 757 77.40 30.16 -29.67
CA GLY A 757 76.94 29.20 -30.67
C GLY A 757 78.11 28.31 -31.14
N PRO A 758 77.86 27.05 -31.53
CA PRO A 758 78.90 26.18 -32.03
C PRO A 758 79.56 26.80 -33.26
N THR A 759 80.90 26.86 -33.26
CA THR A 759 81.69 27.23 -34.43
C THR A 759 81.47 26.21 -35.55
N LEU A 760 81.32 26.70 -36.77
CA LEU A 760 81.16 25.88 -37.98
C LEU A 760 82.32 24.89 -38.17
N GLY A 761 81.98 23.68 -38.60
CA GLY A 761 82.86 22.61 -39.08
C GLY A 761 82.07 21.71 -40.03
#